data_AF-A0AAV1EZT9-F1
#
_entry.id   AF-A0AAV1EZT9-F1
#
_cell.length_a   1.000
_cell.length_b   1.000
_cell.length_c   1.000
_cell.angle_alpha   90.00
_cell.angle_beta   90.00
_cell.angle_gamma   90.00
#
_symmetry.space_group_name_H-M   'P 1'
#
loop_
_entity.id
_entity.type
_entity.pdbx_description
1 polymer ?
#
loop_
_entity_poly.entity_id
_entity_poly.type
_entity_poly.pdbx_seq_one_letter_code
_entity_poly.pdbx_strand_id
1 'polypeptide(L)'
;MKAWLKRSHCPQREELAGGHDAVPGQTVGHCVLCVNPLHQPLQGPGYSYCDPEALSGGVRGRRHELVPTAETMQPIVDCIRSHPDWSSAHIAVETGLRECLKHNYVQSQINARDASGQTPLHLACERGDTACVTELLDESQARTDIRNRNGETPMHCAAKQDSSTIIQVLCSRLCPGVNELNNNGETPLHVACRLGRVESVKALLGGGAKCDVMGGVGYPIHSAMKYSEKGCVEEILKADRNQLQAEDSLYGGTPLHWSKTAEMCRVLLDHGCAVNYLSKTGESALHILTKRGRFEAAMVLLTHGANANLKGHDGNTALHLAMKLDHIELIKALIVFGADVEIHNDLGETPGLIAARTSKGPNRKILLDMLCSVGVQRCLPPSPGSPPPISNTAKPAGIGFEDVMYMGAAIGAMSRGRSEVDGSKMGKKKMDRLLCLDGGGIKGLVLIQLLIALEREAGRPTRELFDWVAGTSTGGILALAIIHGKSMEYLRCLYFRMKEQVFKGSRPYESAPLEDFLKKEFGENTKMADVQYPRVMVTSVLADRHPGELHIFRNYDPPSVHREPPYATTATFKPLTVPQEQLVWRAARSSGAAPTYFRPMGRFLDGGLLANNPTLDAMSEIHQYNKALRAEGKEREIKKLGVVVSLGTGKPPQVVVSSVDVFRPSNPLELAKSFVGAKELGKMLVDCCTDSDGCAVDRASAWCEMIDTIYYRLSPQLSQEVMLDEVSDAVLVDMLWETQMYLYEKRENLQSLAKLLLDN
;
A
#
# COMPACT_ATOMS: atom_id res chain seq x y z
N MET A 1 39.87 23.58 0.80
CA MET A 1 39.00 24.57 0.13
C MET A 1 37.64 23.90 -0.07
N LYS A 2 36.66 24.06 0.84
CA LYS A 2 35.58 25.09 0.82
C LYS A 2 34.97 25.26 -0.58
N ALA A 3 33.68 25.11 -0.86
CA ALA A 3 32.48 24.88 -0.05
C ALA A 3 31.31 24.47 -0.98
N TRP A 4 30.34 23.73 -0.45
CA TRP A 4 28.96 23.66 -0.96
C TRP A 4 28.04 23.84 0.24
N LEU A 5 27.19 24.86 0.25
CA LEU A 5 26.05 24.98 1.16
C LEU A 5 24.98 25.94 0.59
N LYS A 6 23.73 25.45 0.67
CA LYS A 6 22.44 26.14 0.75
C LYS A 6 21.83 26.74 -0.53
N ARG A 7 20.70 26.14 -0.94
CA ARG A 7 19.52 26.90 -1.39
C ARG A 7 18.28 26.39 -0.67
N SER A 8 17.61 27.32 0.00
CA SER A 8 16.24 27.21 0.51
C SER A 8 15.42 28.35 -0.13
N HIS A 9 14.14 28.05 -0.35
CA HIS A 9 13.00 28.93 -0.61
C HIS A 9 12.58 29.29 -2.05
N CYS A 10 11.31 28.99 -2.26
CA CYS A 10 10.35 29.23 -3.36
C CYS A 10 9.59 30.54 -3.08
N PRO A 11 8.56 30.97 -3.86
CA PRO A 11 8.35 30.95 -5.32
C PRO A 11 8.18 32.37 -5.89
N GLN A 12 8.34 32.54 -7.21
CA GLN A 12 7.79 33.71 -7.93
C GLN A 12 6.94 33.26 -9.13
N ARG A 13 5.85 34.02 -9.28
CA ARG A 13 4.83 34.01 -10.32
C ARG A 13 5.33 34.69 -11.60
N GLU A 14 4.64 34.31 -12.68
CA GLU A 14 4.29 35.12 -13.86
C GLU A 14 5.38 35.48 -14.88
N GLU A 15 5.35 34.77 -16.01
CA GLU A 15 5.70 35.32 -17.33
C GLU A 15 4.73 34.75 -18.38
N LEU A 16 4.26 35.62 -19.27
CA LEU A 16 4.27 35.51 -20.74
C LEU A 16 3.28 36.57 -21.27
N ALA A 17 3.75 37.77 -21.63
CA ALA A 17 4.40 38.13 -22.89
C ALA A 17 3.39 38.29 -24.05
N GLY A 18 3.22 39.55 -24.47
CA GLY A 18 2.57 39.94 -25.72
C GLY A 18 3.10 41.30 -26.15
N GLY A 19 3.95 41.29 -27.18
CA GLY A 19 4.35 42.49 -27.91
C GLY A 19 4.02 42.31 -29.38
N HIS A 20 3.50 43.35 -30.03
CA HIS A 20 4.05 43.92 -31.28
C HIS A 20 3.17 45.09 -31.78
N ASP A 21 3.83 46.24 -31.87
CA ASP A 21 3.84 47.22 -32.96
C ASP A 21 2.65 48.14 -33.31
N ALA A 22 3.08 49.31 -33.79
CA ALA A 22 2.45 50.61 -33.82
C ALA A 22 2.31 51.15 -35.27
N VAL A 23 1.15 51.77 -35.56
CA VAL A 23 0.91 53.09 -36.24
C VAL A 23 1.25 53.19 -37.75
N PRO A 24 0.41 53.81 -38.64
CA PRO A 24 0.06 55.25 -38.77
C PRO A 24 -1.47 55.51 -38.99
N GLY A 25 -2.09 56.68 -38.90
CA GLY A 25 -1.69 58.09 -38.84
C GLY A 25 -2.68 58.95 -39.67
N GLN A 26 -3.35 59.91 -39.02
CA GLN A 26 -4.01 61.14 -39.53
C GLN A 26 -5.36 61.11 -40.27
N THR A 27 -6.35 61.87 -39.75
CA THR A 27 -6.76 63.20 -40.31
C THR A 27 -7.71 63.97 -39.39
N VAL A 28 -7.73 65.29 -39.58
CA VAL A 28 -8.13 66.41 -38.70
C VAL A 28 -9.54 66.91 -39.06
N GLY A 29 -10.26 67.55 -38.12
CA GLY A 29 -11.41 68.40 -38.47
C GLY A 29 -12.20 68.99 -37.30
N HIS A 30 -11.92 70.26 -36.97
CA HIS A 30 -12.64 71.14 -36.04
C HIS A 30 -14.11 71.45 -36.45
N CYS A 31 -15.00 71.74 -35.49
CA CYS A 31 -15.66 73.07 -35.27
C CYS A 31 -17.04 73.03 -34.56
N VAL A 32 -17.13 73.82 -33.46
CA VAL A 32 -18.14 74.89 -33.16
C VAL A 32 -19.56 74.52 -32.67
N LEU A 33 -19.75 74.76 -31.35
CA LEU A 33 -20.72 75.61 -30.62
C LEU A 33 -22.23 75.72 -31.00
N CYS A 34 -23.02 75.57 -29.93
CA CYS A 34 -24.16 76.39 -29.44
C CYS A 34 -25.46 76.49 -30.25
N VAL A 35 -26.60 76.27 -29.56
CA VAL A 35 -27.58 77.33 -29.22
C VAL A 35 -28.32 76.92 -27.91
N ASN A 36 -28.56 77.92 -27.05
CA ASN A 36 -29.14 77.86 -25.71
C ASN A 36 -30.59 78.50 -25.74
N PRO A 37 -31.21 79.01 -24.66
CA PRO A 37 -32.45 78.51 -24.04
C PRO A 37 -33.63 79.53 -24.08
N LEU A 38 -34.74 79.28 -23.36
CA LEU A 38 -35.77 80.31 -23.06
C LEU A 38 -36.25 80.30 -21.59
N HIS A 39 -36.59 81.52 -21.14
CA HIS A 39 -36.69 82.08 -19.79
C HIS A 39 -37.98 81.79 -18.95
N GLN A 40 -37.76 81.74 -17.63
CA GLN A 40 -38.42 82.38 -16.44
C GLN A 40 -39.65 83.32 -16.60
N PRO A 41 -40.52 83.51 -15.54
CA PRO A 41 -40.23 84.48 -14.45
C PRO A 41 -40.79 84.23 -13.01
N LEU A 42 -39.97 84.68 -12.03
CA LEU A 42 -40.18 85.43 -10.76
C LEU A 42 -41.53 85.46 -9.99
N GLN A 43 -41.47 85.23 -8.66
CA GLN A 43 -41.76 86.22 -7.58
C GLN A 43 -41.46 85.61 -6.16
N GLY A 44 -40.78 86.37 -5.29
CA GLY A 44 -40.46 86.03 -3.87
C GLY A 44 -41.57 86.44 -2.89
N PRO A 45 -41.31 86.75 -1.59
CA PRO A 45 -40.04 86.79 -0.83
C PRO A 45 -40.11 86.08 0.55
N GLY A 46 -39.04 86.12 1.36
CA GLY A 46 -39.18 86.05 2.83
C GLY A 46 -38.07 85.34 3.62
N TYR A 47 -37.16 86.13 4.17
CA TYR A 47 -36.20 85.75 5.21
C TYR A 47 -36.89 85.36 6.52
N SER A 48 -36.24 84.45 7.29
CA SER A 48 -35.68 84.71 8.62
C SER A 48 -35.89 83.60 9.66
N TYR A 49 -34.81 83.42 10.41
CA TYR A 49 -34.54 82.53 11.54
C TYR A 49 -35.37 82.88 12.81
N CYS A 50 -35.29 81.96 13.79
CA CYS A 50 -35.61 82.06 15.23
C CYS A 50 -37.00 81.54 15.64
N ASP A 51 -37.09 80.32 16.18
CA ASP A 51 -36.81 79.96 17.58
C ASP A 51 -37.35 78.55 17.90
N PRO A 52 -36.70 77.79 18.81
CA PRO A 52 -37.13 76.47 19.21
C PRO A 52 -38.06 76.50 20.44
N GLU A 53 -38.74 75.38 20.65
CA GLU A 53 -39.52 74.98 21.85
C GLU A 53 -41.01 75.34 21.87
N ALA A 54 -41.84 74.34 21.56
CA ALA A 54 -42.89 73.87 22.48
C ALA A 54 -43.41 72.49 22.05
N LEU A 55 -43.37 71.55 23.00
CA LEU A 55 -43.94 70.20 22.92
C LEU A 55 -45.46 70.23 22.67
N SER A 56 -45.96 69.36 21.79
CA SER A 56 -46.95 68.31 22.11
C SER A 56 -47.66 67.72 20.88
N GLY A 57 -47.73 66.38 20.85
CA GLY A 57 -48.86 65.60 20.33
C GLY A 57 -49.09 65.54 18.81
N GLY A 58 -48.88 64.36 18.22
CA GLY A 58 -49.54 64.05 16.94
C GLY A 58 -48.86 62.97 16.10
N VAL A 59 -49.30 61.74 16.26
CA VAL A 59 -48.98 60.55 15.47
C VAL A 59 -48.98 60.83 13.96
N ARG A 60 -47.87 60.53 13.26
CA ARG A 60 -47.85 60.07 11.86
C ARG A 60 -46.61 59.22 11.63
N GLY A 61 -46.83 57.93 11.36
CA GLY A 61 -45.79 56.95 11.11
C GLY A 61 -44.86 57.37 9.98
N ARG A 62 -43.55 57.39 10.27
CA ARG A 62 -42.52 57.49 9.24
C ARG A 62 -42.34 56.11 8.62
N ARG A 63 -42.71 56.00 7.34
CA ARG A 63 -42.01 55.09 6.43
C ARG A 63 -40.56 55.60 6.38
N HIS A 64 -39.65 54.88 7.01
CA HIS A 64 -38.23 55.04 6.71
C HIS A 64 -37.99 54.42 5.33
N GLU A 65 -38.12 55.22 4.27
CA GLU A 65 -37.41 54.94 3.02
C GLU A 65 -35.93 55.15 3.33
N LEU A 66 -35.22 54.07 3.62
CA LEU A 66 -33.77 54.06 3.65
C LEU A 66 -33.27 54.33 2.23
N VAL A 67 -32.69 55.51 2.01
CA VAL A 67 -31.93 55.81 0.81
C VAL A 67 -30.73 54.85 0.78
N PRO A 68 -30.56 54.02 -0.25
CA PRO A 68 -29.43 53.09 -0.32
C PRO A 68 -28.10 53.88 -0.36
N THR A 69 -27.17 53.53 0.53
CA THR A 69 -25.86 54.16 0.62
C THR A 69 -25.01 53.79 -0.60
N ALA A 70 -24.06 54.65 -1.00
CA ALA A 70 -23.16 54.39 -2.13
C ALA A 70 -22.43 53.03 -2.03
N GLU A 71 -22.13 52.60 -0.81
CA GLU A 71 -21.53 51.30 -0.50
C GLU A 71 -22.43 50.10 -0.87
N THR A 72 -23.76 50.25 -0.81
CA THR A 72 -24.71 49.19 -1.20
C THR A 72 -25.01 49.16 -2.70
N MET A 73 -24.84 50.29 -3.40
CA MET A 73 -25.11 50.40 -4.84
C MET A 73 -23.90 50.00 -5.70
N GLN A 74 -22.68 50.19 -5.19
CA GLN A 74 -21.46 49.90 -5.94
C GLN A 74 -21.36 48.43 -6.41
N PRO A 75 -21.65 47.41 -5.58
CA PRO A 75 -21.60 46.00 -6.01
C PRO A 75 -22.63 45.67 -7.11
N ILE A 76 -23.82 46.29 -7.05
CA ILE A 76 -24.88 46.11 -8.05
C ILE A 76 -24.45 46.72 -9.38
N VAL A 77 -23.90 47.95 -9.35
CA VAL A 77 -23.43 48.66 -10.54
C VAL A 77 -22.27 47.90 -11.20
N ASP A 78 -21.33 47.37 -10.41
CA ASP A 78 -20.21 46.60 -10.93
C ASP A 78 -20.65 45.23 -11.49
N CYS A 79 -21.67 44.61 -10.89
CA CYS A 79 -22.31 43.40 -11.42
C CYS A 79 -22.97 43.66 -12.80
N ILE A 80 -23.74 44.74 -12.93
CA ILE A 80 -24.37 45.13 -14.20
C ILE A 80 -23.33 45.44 -15.29
N ARG A 81 -22.20 46.07 -14.93
CA ARG A 81 -21.11 46.37 -15.88
C ARG A 81 -20.38 45.10 -16.34
N SER A 82 -20.18 44.14 -15.44
CA SER A 82 -19.47 42.91 -15.74
C SER A 82 -20.32 41.89 -16.50
N HIS A 83 -21.64 41.90 -16.28
CA HIS A 83 -22.57 40.95 -16.87
C HIS A 83 -23.82 41.68 -17.42
N PRO A 84 -23.72 42.31 -18.61
CA PRO A 84 -24.79 43.13 -19.17
C PRO A 84 -26.05 42.34 -19.57
N ASP A 85 -25.93 41.03 -19.69
CA ASP A 85 -26.99 40.07 -20.06
C ASP A 85 -27.73 39.50 -18.84
N TRP A 86 -27.30 39.80 -17.62
CA TRP A 86 -27.91 39.27 -16.41
C TRP A 86 -29.25 39.90 -16.10
N SER A 87 -30.22 39.06 -15.75
CA SER A 87 -31.53 39.53 -15.26
C SER A 87 -31.42 40.11 -13.86
N SER A 88 -32.43 40.86 -13.41
CA SER A 88 -32.47 41.39 -12.05
C SER A 88 -32.44 40.28 -10.99
N ALA A 89 -32.89 39.07 -11.32
CA ALA A 89 -32.80 37.91 -10.45
C ALA A 89 -31.37 37.35 -10.34
N HIS A 90 -30.58 37.36 -11.41
CA HIS A 90 -29.16 36.97 -11.35
C HIS A 90 -28.38 37.94 -10.47
N ILE A 91 -28.59 39.25 -10.65
CA ILE A 91 -27.93 40.30 -9.87
C ILE A 91 -28.32 40.18 -8.38
N ALA A 92 -29.60 39.91 -8.08
CA ALA A 92 -30.05 39.72 -6.70
C ALA A 92 -29.35 38.53 -6.01
N VAL A 93 -29.13 37.42 -6.73
CA VAL A 93 -28.38 36.27 -6.21
C VAL A 93 -26.88 36.58 -6.08
N GLU A 94 -26.28 37.24 -7.06
CA GLU A 94 -24.85 37.62 -7.04
C GLU A 94 -24.51 38.53 -5.85
N THR A 95 -25.41 39.46 -5.56
CA THR A 95 -25.22 40.46 -4.50
C THR A 95 -25.74 40.01 -3.14
N GLY A 96 -26.38 38.82 -3.06
CA GLY A 96 -26.95 38.28 -1.82
C GLY A 96 -28.19 39.03 -1.31
N LEU A 97 -28.83 39.83 -2.16
CA LEU A 97 -30.03 40.62 -1.84
C LEU A 97 -31.29 39.75 -1.88
N ARG A 98 -31.40 38.85 -0.91
CA ARG A 98 -32.48 37.84 -0.82
C ARG A 98 -33.88 38.45 -0.79
N GLU A 99 -34.06 39.56 -0.09
CA GLU A 99 -35.36 40.23 -0.02
C GLU A 99 -35.86 40.72 -1.39
N CYS A 100 -34.96 41.03 -2.32
CA CYS A 100 -35.33 41.44 -3.67
C CYS A 100 -35.94 40.30 -4.49
N LEU A 101 -35.64 39.04 -4.16
CA LEU A 101 -36.21 37.87 -4.83
C LEU A 101 -37.72 37.75 -4.62
N LYS A 102 -38.27 38.37 -3.56
CA LYS A 102 -39.73 38.42 -3.29
C LYS A 102 -40.47 39.43 -4.14
N HIS A 103 -39.77 40.36 -4.79
CA HIS A 103 -40.42 41.40 -5.56
C HIS A 103 -40.99 40.84 -6.87
N ASN A 104 -42.27 41.11 -7.18
CA ASN A 104 -42.99 40.56 -8.34
C ASN A 104 -42.21 40.67 -9.67
N TYR A 105 -41.51 41.80 -9.88
CA TYR A 105 -40.68 41.98 -11.08
C TYR A 105 -39.50 40.99 -11.14
N VAL A 106 -38.81 40.76 -10.02
CA VAL A 106 -37.68 39.82 -9.94
C VAL A 106 -38.20 38.37 -10.06
N GLN A 107 -39.34 38.06 -9.45
CA GLN A 107 -39.98 36.74 -9.58
C GLN A 107 -40.33 36.40 -11.05
N SER A 108 -40.79 37.38 -11.83
CA SER A 108 -41.04 37.18 -13.27
C SER A 108 -39.81 36.75 -14.07
N GLN A 109 -38.61 36.98 -13.53
CA GLN A 109 -37.31 36.67 -14.15
C GLN A 109 -36.55 35.54 -13.42
N ILE A 110 -37.19 34.82 -12.50
CA ILE A 110 -36.54 33.81 -11.65
C ILE A 110 -35.97 32.62 -12.44
N ASN A 111 -36.52 32.38 -13.64
CA ASN A 111 -36.10 31.33 -14.57
C ASN A 111 -35.46 31.91 -15.84
N ALA A 112 -35.13 33.21 -15.85
CA ALA A 112 -34.42 33.84 -16.96
C ALA A 112 -33.06 33.17 -17.15
N ARG A 113 -32.55 33.19 -18.38
CA ARG A 113 -31.25 32.62 -18.73
C ARG A 113 -30.30 33.72 -19.14
N ASP A 114 -29.09 33.69 -18.58
CA ASP A 114 -27.99 34.55 -19.00
C ASP A 114 -27.41 34.10 -20.36
N ALA A 115 -26.33 34.75 -20.80
CA ALA A 115 -25.60 34.40 -22.01
C ALA A 115 -24.97 33.01 -21.94
N SER A 116 -24.71 32.44 -20.77
CA SER A 116 -24.22 31.07 -20.60
C SER A 116 -25.36 30.02 -20.50
N GLY A 117 -26.61 30.48 -20.50
CA GLY A 117 -27.80 29.66 -20.30
C GLY A 117 -28.09 29.32 -18.84
N GLN A 118 -27.31 29.84 -17.89
CA GLN A 118 -27.52 29.69 -16.45
C GLN A 118 -28.76 30.45 -15.99
N THR A 119 -29.41 29.93 -14.96
CA THR A 119 -30.50 30.60 -14.25
C THR A 119 -30.00 31.13 -12.91
N PRO A 120 -30.74 32.03 -12.23
CA PRO A 120 -30.39 32.48 -10.88
C PRO A 120 -30.18 31.32 -9.89
N LEU A 121 -30.92 30.21 -10.06
CA LEU A 121 -30.73 29.00 -9.26
C LEU A 121 -29.41 28.28 -9.55
N HIS A 122 -28.95 28.24 -10.82
CA HIS A 122 -27.62 27.70 -11.14
C HIS A 122 -26.53 28.52 -10.44
N LEU A 123 -26.63 29.86 -10.51
CA LEU A 123 -25.67 30.77 -9.89
C LEU A 123 -25.66 30.62 -8.37
N ALA A 124 -26.84 30.52 -7.73
CA ALA A 124 -26.95 30.31 -6.29
C ALA A 124 -26.30 28.97 -5.85
N CYS A 125 -26.53 27.90 -6.61
CA CYS A 125 -25.91 26.60 -6.37
C CYS A 125 -24.40 26.61 -6.59
N GLU A 126 -23.94 27.28 -7.64
CA GLU A 126 -22.51 27.41 -7.96
C GLU A 126 -21.77 28.26 -6.93
N ARG A 127 -22.42 29.27 -6.32
CA ARG A 127 -21.83 30.09 -5.26
C ARG A 127 -21.81 29.44 -3.88
N GLY A 128 -22.56 28.37 -3.68
CA GLY A 128 -22.69 27.79 -2.35
C GLY A 128 -23.66 28.54 -1.42
N ASP A 129 -24.51 29.43 -1.94
CA ASP A 129 -25.41 30.25 -1.12
C ASP A 129 -26.70 29.50 -0.77
N THR A 130 -26.64 28.77 0.34
CA THR A 130 -27.77 27.98 0.87
C THR A 130 -29.03 28.82 1.11
N ALA A 131 -28.90 30.06 1.58
CA ALA A 131 -30.03 30.91 1.91
C ALA A 131 -30.74 31.39 0.63
N CYS A 132 -29.98 31.78 -0.39
CA CYS A 132 -30.54 32.08 -1.70
C CYS A 132 -31.20 30.84 -2.32
N VAL A 133 -30.57 29.65 -2.23
CA VAL A 133 -31.16 28.41 -2.77
C VAL A 133 -32.48 28.08 -2.09
N THR A 134 -32.57 28.16 -0.76
CA THR A 134 -33.84 27.89 -0.04
C THR A 134 -34.92 28.88 -0.43
N GLU A 135 -34.59 30.18 -0.53
CA GLU A 135 -35.55 31.24 -0.88
C GLU A 135 -36.05 31.11 -2.33
N LEU A 136 -35.16 30.74 -3.26
CA LEU A 136 -35.50 30.49 -4.66
C LEU A 136 -36.44 29.29 -4.83
N LEU A 137 -36.25 28.23 -4.03
CA LEU A 137 -37.05 27.01 -4.10
C LEU A 137 -38.38 27.11 -3.36
N ASP A 138 -38.38 27.66 -2.15
CA ASP A 138 -39.55 27.65 -1.26
C ASP A 138 -40.52 28.79 -1.57
N GLU A 139 -40.00 30.00 -1.78
CA GLU A 139 -40.83 31.21 -1.94
C GLU A 139 -41.02 31.58 -3.41
N SER A 140 -40.00 31.37 -4.25
CA SER A 140 -40.03 31.80 -5.67
C SER A 140 -40.33 30.69 -6.68
N GLN A 141 -40.49 29.44 -6.23
CA GLN A 141 -40.79 28.27 -7.06
C GLN A 141 -39.89 28.15 -8.32
N ALA A 142 -38.59 28.39 -8.15
CA ALA A 142 -37.63 28.30 -9.26
C ALA A 142 -37.58 26.88 -9.86
N ARG A 143 -37.46 26.79 -11.19
CA ARG A 143 -37.40 25.53 -11.91
C ARG A 143 -36.04 24.86 -11.75
N THR A 144 -36.04 23.57 -11.42
CA THR A 144 -34.83 22.76 -11.18
C THR A 144 -34.42 21.91 -12.40
N ASP A 145 -35.22 21.92 -13.46
CA ASP A 145 -35.05 21.09 -14.68
C ASP A 145 -34.37 21.83 -15.84
N ILE A 146 -34.16 23.14 -15.71
CA ILE A 146 -33.53 23.97 -16.74
C ILE A 146 -32.05 23.59 -16.87
N ARG A 147 -31.57 23.45 -18.11
CA ARG A 147 -30.17 23.18 -18.44
C ARG A 147 -29.47 24.42 -18.99
N ASN A 148 -28.22 24.63 -18.56
CA ASN A 148 -27.35 25.65 -19.15
C ASN A 148 -26.78 25.20 -20.51
N ARG A 149 -25.91 26.01 -21.15
CA ARG A 149 -25.29 25.66 -22.45
C ARG A 149 -24.43 24.39 -22.41
N ASN A 150 -23.91 24.01 -21.25
CA ASN A 150 -23.16 22.76 -21.05
C ASN A 150 -24.07 21.56 -20.78
N GLY A 151 -25.39 21.74 -20.80
CA GLY A 151 -26.36 20.71 -20.44
C GLY A 151 -26.46 20.45 -18.94
N GLU A 152 -25.82 21.26 -18.10
CA GLU A 152 -25.81 21.09 -16.65
C GLU A 152 -27.11 21.59 -16.04
N THR A 153 -27.64 20.84 -15.05
CA THR A 153 -28.76 21.24 -14.19
C THR A 153 -28.24 21.96 -12.94
N PRO A 154 -29.10 22.62 -12.13
CA PRO A 154 -28.67 23.21 -10.85
C PRO A 154 -28.02 22.18 -9.92
N MET A 155 -28.44 20.90 -10.01
CA MET A 155 -27.82 19.79 -9.28
C MET A 155 -26.36 19.55 -9.67
N HIS A 156 -26.00 19.71 -10.95
CA HIS A 156 -24.61 19.63 -11.40
C HIS A 156 -23.79 20.80 -10.84
N CYS A 157 -24.33 22.02 -10.82
CA CYS A 157 -23.67 23.17 -10.23
C CYS A 157 -23.45 22.98 -8.72
N ALA A 158 -24.45 22.47 -8.00
CA ALA A 158 -24.33 22.14 -6.58
C ALA A 158 -23.26 21.06 -6.34
N ALA A 159 -23.17 20.04 -7.20
CA ALA A 159 -22.18 18.97 -7.11
C ALA A 159 -20.72 19.42 -7.33
N LYS A 160 -20.49 20.60 -7.94
CA LYS A 160 -19.15 21.20 -8.06
C LYS A 160 -18.61 21.70 -6.72
N GLN A 161 -19.52 22.04 -5.80
CA GLN A 161 -19.18 22.47 -4.46
C GLN A 161 -18.87 21.28 -3.56
N ASP A 162 -18.17 21.52 -2.45
CA ASP A 162 -17.93 20.52 -1.41
C ASP A 162 -18.88 20.72 -0.22
N SER A 163 -20.16 20.94 -0.51
CA SER A 163 -21.19 21.26 0.49
C SER A 163 -22.40 20.35 0.34
N SER A 164 -22.63 19.53 1.37
CA SER A 164 -23.77 18.62 1.43
C SER A 164 -25.11 19.35 1.58
N THR A 165 -25.11 20.55 2.17
CA THR A 165 -26.33 21.30 2.52
C THR A 165 -27.19 21.63 1.30
N ILE A 166 -26.60 22.15 0.23
CA ILE A 166 -27.34 22.54 -0.98
C ILE A 166 -27.91 21.29 -1.67
N ILE A 167 -27.13 20.22 -1.73
CA ILE A 167 -27.56 18.97 -2.32
C ILE A 167 -28.72 18.37 -1.53
N GLN A 168 -28.66 18.39 -0.20
CA GLN A 168 -29.75 17.93 0.67
C GLN A 168 -31.02 18.76 0.47
N VAL A 169 -30.92 20.09 0.39
CA VAL A 169 -32.05 20.97 0.10
C VAL A 169 -32.68 20.61 -1.25
N LEU A 170 -31.87 20.46 -2.30
CA LEU A 170 -32.36 20.07 -3.63
C LEU A 170 -32.99 18.67 -3.65
N CYS A 171 -32.38 17.69 -2.99
CA CYS A 171 -32.92 16.32 -2.90
C CYS A 171 -34.23 16.25 -2.11
N SER A 172 -34.42 17.05 -1.06
CA SER A 172 -35.65 17.09 -0.26
C SER A 172 -36.89 17.53 -1.06
N ARG A 173 -36.68 18.22 -2.17
CA ARG A 173 -37.74 18.76 -3.04
C ARG A 173 -38.00 17.90 -4.29
N LEU A 174 -37.53 16.64 -4.32
CA LEU A 174 -37.63 15.71 -5.46
C LEU A 174 -37.13 16.32 -6.79
N CYS A 175 -35.93 16.88 -6.80
CA CYS A 175 -35.33 17.36 -8.04
C CYS A 175 -35.10 16.19 -9.04
N PRO A 176 -35.66 16.22 -10.26
CA PRO A 176 -35.49 15.14 -11.24
C PRO A 176 -34.04 15.04 -11.76
N GLY A 177 -33.25 16.11 -11.62
CA GLY A 177 -31.90 16.24 -12.19
C GLY A 177 -30.78 15.44 -11.51
N VAL A 178 -31.07 14.61 -10.50
CA VAL A 178 -30.04 13.86 -9.73
C VAL A 178 -29.26 12.87 -10.60
N ASN A 179 -29.91 12.31 -11.62
CA ASN A 179 -29.33 11.29 -12.51
C ASN A 179 -29.25 11.75 -13.98
N GLU A 180 -29.55 13.02 -14.25
CA GLU A 180 -29.52 13.57 -15.61
C GLU A 180 -28.09 13.73 -16.09
N LEU A 181 -27.88 13.52 -17.40
CA LEU A 181 -26.57 13.69 -18.04
C LEU A 181 -26.44 15.09 -18.64
N ASN A 182 -25.29 15.73 -18.39
CA ASN A 182 -24.88 16.94 -19.10
C ASN A 182 -24.34 16.62 -20.52
N ASN A 183 -23.89 17.64 -21.27
CA ASN A 183 -23.39 17.45 -22.64
C ASN A 183 -22.10 16.62 -22.72
N ASN A 184 -21.38 16.46 -21.61
CA ASN A 184 -20.19 15.59 -21.52
C ASN A 184 -20.59 14.14 -21.16
N GLY A 185 -21.88 13.85 -21.01
CA GLY A 185 -22.35 12.56 -20.52
C GLY A 185 -21.99 12.33 -19.05
N GLU A 186 -21.95 13.36 -18.22
CA GLU A 186 -21.69 13.25 -16.77
C GLU A 186 -23.00 13.47 -15.99
N THR A 187 -23.26 12.65 -14.97
CA THR A 187 -24.27 12.97 -13.94
C THR A 187 -23.68 13.91 -12.89
N PRO A 188 -24.49 14.53 -12.00
CA PRO A 188 -23.96 15.26 -10.84
C PRO A 188 -22.97 14.44 -10.01
N LEU A 189 -23.21 13.13 -9.86
CA LEU A 189 -22.31 12.22 -9.16
C LEU A 189 -20.96 12.07 -9.88
N HIS A 190 -20.95 12.00 -11.22
CA HIS A 190 -19.70 12.00 -12.00
C HIS A 190 -18.90 13.28 -11.81
N VAL A 191 -19.57 14.44 -11.80
CA VAL A 191 -18.93 15.76 -11.59
C VAL A 191 -18.30 15.84 -10.21
N ALA A 192 -19.02 15.43 -9.16
CA ALA A 192 -18.49 15.39 -7.79
C ALA A 192 -17.27 14.46 -7.68
N CYS A 193 -17.34 13.27 -8.32
CA CYS A 193 -16.22 12.31 -8.37
C CYS A 193 -15.01 12.84 -9.13
N ARG A 194 -15.21 13.59 -10.23
CA ARG A 194 -14.13 14.18 -11.01
C ARG A 194 -13.41 15.31 -10.27
N LEU A 195 -14.14 16.04 -9.42
CA LEU A 195 -13.65 17.18 -8.66
C LEU A 195 -13.21 16.82 -7.23
N GLY A 196 -13.29 15.55 -6.82
CA GLY A 196 -12.90 15.09 -5.49
C GLY A 196 -13.81 15.59 -4.35
N ARG A 197 -15.09 15.91 -4.64
CA ARG A 197 -16.03 16.48 -3.65
C ARG A 197 -16.71 15.39 -2.83
N VAL A 198 -16.04 14.93 -1.77
CA VAL A 198 -16.46 13.77 -0.96
C VAL A 198 -17.81 14.01 -0.27
N GLU A 199 -18.01 15.19 0.32
CA GLU A 199 -19.27 15.50 1.02
C GLU A 199 -20.46 15.59 0.04
N SER A 200 -20.19 16.06 -1.17
CA SER A 200 -21.18 16.10 -2.25
C SER A 200 -21.50 14.70 -2.78
N VAL A 201 -20.51 13.82 -2.94
CA VAL A 201 -20.76 12.40 -3.27
C VAL A 201 -21.65 11.76 -2.22
N LYS A 202 -21.34 11.93 -0.94
CA LYS A 202 -22.13 11.39 0.17
C LYS A 202 -23.56 11.92 0.16
N ALA A 203 -23.74 13.23 -0.03
CA ALA A 203 -25.06 13.85 -0.09
C ALA A 203 -25.88 13.38 -1.30
N LEU A 204 -25.26 13.26 -2.48
CA LEU A 204 -25.92 12.76 -3.69
C LEU A 204 -26.38 11.32 -3.53
N LEU A 205 -25.53 10.45 -2.99
CA LEU A 205 -25.87 9.05 -2.72
C LEU A 205 -27.01 8.92 -1.70
N GLY A 206 -26.96 9.70 -0.60
CA GLY A 206 -28.06 9.77 0.37
C GLY A 206 -29.36 10.36 -0.21
N GLY A 207 -29.25 11.19 -1.25
CA GLY A 207 -30.36 11.81 -1.98
C GLY A 207 -30.94 10.97 -3.12
N GLY A 208 -30.53 9.70 -3.27
CA GLY A 208 -31.04 8.78 -4.30
C GLY A 208 -30.31 8.83 -5.65
N ALA A 209 -29.08 9.36 -5.69
CA ALA A 209 -28.24 9.25 -6.88
C ALA A 209 -27.87 7.78 -7.15
N LYS A 210 -27.99 7.40 -8.42
CA LYS A 210 -27.72 6.05 -8.89
C LYS A 210 -26.26 5.89 -9.31
N CYS A 211 -25.62 4.83 -8.83
CA CYS A 211 -24.24 4.48 -9.21
C CYS A 211 -24.16 3.72 -10.55
N ASP A 212 -25.29 3.19 -11.05
CA ASP A 212 -25.39 2.39 -12.28
C ASP A 212 -25.71 3.23 -13.54
N VAL A 213 -25.64 4.56 -13.44
CA VAL A 213 -25.80 5.41 -14.61
C VAL A 213 -24.46 5.51 -15.33
N MET A 214 -24.42 5.00 -16.55
CA MET A 214 -23.22 5.03 -17.39
C MET A 214 -23.09 6.41 -18.06
N GLY A 215 -22.00 7.11 -17.74
CA GLY A 215 -21.61 8.35 -18.39
C GLY A 215 -20.59 8.16 -19.52
N GLY A 216 -20.02 9.26 -20.00
CA GLY A 216 -19.02 9.26 -21.08
C GLY A 216 -17.69 8.57 -20.73
N VAL A 217 -17.40 8.36 -19.45
CA VAL A 217 -16.17 7.71 -18.93
C VAL A 217 -16.51 6.39 -18.21
N GLY A 218 -17.70 5.83 -18.46
CA GLY A 218 -18.24 4.69 -17.71
C GLY A 218 -19.03 5.14 -16.49
N TYR A 219 -19.09 4.32 -15.45
CA TYR A 219 -19.82 4.62 -14.20
C TYR A 219 -19.12 5.68 -13.32
N PRO A 220 -19.79 6.30 -12.34
CA PRO A 220 -19.19 7.30 -11.45
C PRO A 220 -17.91 6.81 -10.75
N ILE A 221 -17.85 5.54 -10.37
CA ILE A 221 -16.63 4.95 -9.79
C ILE A 221 -15.45 5.00 -10.77
N HIS A 222 -15.67 4.81 -12.07
CA HIS A 222 -14.62 4.92 -13.09
C HIS A 222 -14.11 6.35 -13.22
N SER A 223 -15.01 7.35 -13.10
CA SER A 223 -14.61 8.76 -13.02
C SER A 223 -13.72 8.99 -11.79
N ALA A 224 -14.15 8.56 -10.60
CA ALA A 224 -13.36 8.68 -9.37
C ALA A 224 -11.98 7.98 -9.50
N MET A 225 -11.93 6.78 -10.09
CA MET A 225 -10.68 6.06 -10.35
C MET A 225 -9.77 6.79 -11.35
N LYS A 226 -10.33 7.40 -12.40
CA LYS A 226 -9.58 8.15 -13.41
C LYS A 226 -8.88 9.36 -12.79
N TYR A 227 -9.50 10.01 -11.81
CA TYR A 227 -8.92 11.16 -11.10
C TYR A 227 -8.22 10.78 -9.79
N SER A 228 -8.19 9.49 -9.43
CA SER A 228 -7.58 8.96 -8.20
C SER A 228 -8.19 9.53 -6.91
N GLU A 229 -9.50 9.80 -6.93
CA GLU A 229 -10.21 10.41 -5.80
C GLU A 229 -10.63 9.35 -4.78
N LYS A 230 -9.71 9.01 -3.88
CA LYS A 230 -9.88 7.97 -2.86
C LYS A 230 -11.17 8.12 -2.05
N GLY A 231 -11.42 9.30 -1.49
CA GLY A 231 -12.59 9.52 -0.63
C GLY A 231 -13.90 9.31 -1.38
N CYS A 232 -13.98 9.71 -2.65
CA CYS A 232 -15.15 9.47 -3.48
C CYS A 232 -15.37 7.98 -3.74
N VAL A 233 -14.29 7.22 -4.02
CA VAL A 233 -14.38 5.76 -4.21
C VAL A 233 -14.87 5.07 -2.95
N GLU A 234 -14.34 5.41 -1.78
CA GLU A 234 -14.76 4.81 -0.51
C GLU A 234 -16.26 5.07 -0.22
N GLU A 235 -16.75 6.29 -0.45
CA GLU A 235 -18.18 6.60 -0.26
C GLU A 235 -19.08 5.86 -1.26
N ILE A 236 -18.67 5.74 -2.53
CA ILE A 236 -19.42 4.96 -3.52
C ILE A 236 -19.49 3.48 -3.11
N LEU A 237 -18.37 2.91 -2.66
CA LEU A 237 -18.32 1.50 -2.25
C LEU A 237 -19.10 1.21 -0.97
N LYS A 238 -19.21 2.18 -0.06
CA LYS A 238 -20.08 2.08 1.11
C LYS A 238 -21.56 2.08 0.71
N ALA A 239 -21.94 2.87 -0.30
CA ALA A 239 -23.33 2.94 -0.76
C ALA A 239 -23.73 1.75 -1.65
N ASP A 240 -22.86 1.35 -2.59
CA ASP A 240 -23.12 0.25 -3.51
C ASP A 240 -21.84 -0.59 -3.75
N ARG A 241 -21.78 -1.75 -3.12
CA ARG A 241 -20.65 -2.69 -3.26
C ARG A 241 -20.57 -3.33 -4.65
N ASN A 242 -21.65 -3.34 -5.43
CA ASN A 242 -21.64 -3.92 -6.78
C ASN A 242 -20.73 -3.14 -7.74
N GLN A 243 -20.44 -1.88 -7.42
CA GLN A 243 -19.53 -1.03 -8.21
C GLN A 243 -18.10 -1.59 -8.29
N LEU A 244 -17.68 -2.48 -7.38
CA LEU A 244 -16.37 -3.14 -7.44
C LEU A 244 -16.13 -3.95 -8.72
N GLN A 245 -17.21 -4.48 -9.31
CA GLN A 245 -17.18 -5.30 -10.52
C GLN A 245 -17.88 -4.61 -11.70
N ALA A 246 -18.15 -3.31 -11.59
CA ALA A 246 -18.74 -2.55 -12.67
C ALA A 246 -17.75 -2.51 -13.85
N GLU A 247 -18.18 -2.95 -15.01
CA GLU A 247 -17.35 -2.96 -16.21
C GLU A 247 -17.47 -1.65 -16.98
N ASP A 248 -16.34 -1.06 -17.36
CA ASP A 248 -16.31 0.00 -18.37
C ASP A 248 -16.92 -0.47 -19.71
N SER A 249 -17.58 0.45 -20.41
CA SER A 249 -18.26 0.17 -21.68
C SER A 249 -17.29 -0.11 -22.82
N LEU A 250 -16.13 0.55 -22.86
CA LEU A 250 -15.19 0.42 -23.98
C LEU A 250 -14.38 -0.88 -23.89
N TYR A 251 -13.76 -1.13 -22.74
CA TYR A 251 -12.81 -2.25 -22.60
C TYR A 251 -13.34 -3.40 -21.74
N GLY A 252 -14.47 -3.22 -21.05
CA GLY A 252 -14.96 -4.19 -20.07
C GLY A 252 -14.07 -4.31 -18.83
N GLY A 253 -13.27 -3.28 -18.52
CA GLY A 253 -12.38 -3.30 -17.37
C GLY A 253 -13.09 -2.86 -16.09
N THR A 254 -12.84 -3.57 -14.98
CA THR A 254 -13.31 -3.19 -13.64
C THR A 254 -12.56 -1.95 -13.12
N PRO A 255 -13.01 -1.30 -12.01
CA PRO A 255 -12.29 -0.19 -11.41
C PRO A 255 -10.81 -0.49 -11.14
N LEU A 256 -10.48 -1.73 -10.78
CA LEU A 256 -9.10 -2.17 -10.52
C LEU A 256 -8.20 -2.09 -11.76
N HIS A 257 -8.74 -2.26 -12.98
CA HIS A 257 -7.95 -2.13 -14.22
C HIS A 257 -7.46 -0.70 -14.44
N TRP A 258 -8.20 0.29 -13.92
CA TRP A 258 -7.94 1.71 -14.14
C TRP A 258 -7.19 2.38 -13.00
N SER A 259 -6.80 1.63 -11.96
CA SER A 259 -6.05 2.13 -10.82
C SER A 259 -4.70 2.72 -11.24
N LYS A 260 -4.40 3.93 -10.75
CA LYS A 260 -3.15 4.62 -11.06
C LYS A 260 -2.09 4.48 -9.98
N THR A 261 -2.51 4.42 -8.73
CA THR A 261 -1.63 4.43 -7.56
C THR A 261 -1.79 3.15 -6.75
N ALA A 262 -0.76 2.81 -5.99
CA ALA A 262 -0.77 1.70 -5.05
C ALA A 262 -1.92 1.83 -4.02
N GLU A 263 -2.19 3.05 -3.55
CA GLU A 263 -3.27 3.32 -2.60
C GLU A 263 -4.65 2.99 -3.16
N MET A 264 -4.94 3.36 -4.41
CA MET A 264 -6.22 3.05 -5.04
C MET A 264 -6.39 1.54 -5.25
N CYS A 265 -5.32 0.82 -5.59
CA CYS A 265 -5.35 -0.65 -5.65
C CYS A 265 -5.72 -1.24 -4.27
N ARG A 266 -5.04 -0.80 -3.19
CA ARG A 266 -5.29 -1.31 -1.84
C ARG A 266 -6.74 -1.10 -1.41
N VAL A 267 -7.27 0.11 -1.60
CA VAL A 267 -8.67 0.43 -1.24
C VAL A 267 -9.65 -0.54 -1.92
N LEU A 268 -9.50 -0.80 -3.22
CA LEU A 268 -10.37 -1.73 -3.93
C LEU A 268 -10.22 -3.18 -3.44
N LEU A 269 -8.98 -3.60 -3.16
CA LEU A 269 -8.67 -4.97 -2.72
C LEU A 269 -9.13 -5.25 -1.29
N ASP A 270 -9.00 -4.26 -0.39
CA ASP A 270 -9.49 -4.33 0.98
C ASP A 270 -11.02 -4.46 1.03
N HIS A 271 -11.72 -3.95 0.02
CA HIS A 271 -13.17 -4.13 -0.15
C HIS A 271 -13.55 -5.44 -0.88
N GLY A 272 -12.58 -6.28 -1.23
CA GLY A 272 -12.81 -7.61 -1.80
C GLY A 272 -12.94 -7.65 -3.33
N CYS A 273 -12.33 -6.71 -4.05
CA CYS A 273 -12.27 -6.75 -5.52
C CYS A 273 -11.51 -8.00 -6.03
N ALA A 274 -11.99 -8.60 -7.13
CA ALA A 274 -11.33 -9.75 -7.74
C ALA A 274 -10.05 -9.32 -8.47
N VAL A 275 -8.89 -9.76 -7.97
CA VAL A 275 -7.56 -9.40 -8.49
C VAL A 275 -7.33 -9.90 -9.92
N ASN A 276 -7.80 -11.12 -10.21
CA ASN A 276 -7.50 -11.86 -11.44
C ASN A 276 -8.63 -11.76 -12.49
N TYR A 277 -9.49 -10.75 -12.40
CA TYR A 277 -10.53 -10.51 -13.40
C TYR A 277 -9.91 -10.19 -14.76
N LEU A 278 -10.51 -10.69 -15.84
CA LEU A 278 -10.12 -10.40 -17.21
C LEU A 278 -11.15 -9.47 -17.85
N SER A 279 -10.69 -8.36 -18.43
CA SER A 279 -11.51 -7.46 -19.22
C SER A 279 -12.05 -8.14 -20.50
N LYS A 280 -12.92 -7.45 -21.26
CA LYS A 280 -13.38 -7.93 -22.58
C LYS A 280 -12.24 -8.03 -23.61
N THR A 281 -11.16 -7.29 -23.40
CA THR A 281 -9.92 -7.42 -24.20
C THR A 281 -9.04 -8.58 -23.76
N GLY A 282 -9.48 -9.35 -22.75
CA GLY A 282 -8.75 -10.47 -22.20
C GLY A 282 -7.59 -10.06 -21.30
N GLU A 283 -7.54 -8.81 -20.81
CA GLU A 283 -6.43 -8.33 -19.99
C GLU A 283 -6.82 -8.27 -18.52
N SER A 284 -5.90 -8.64 -17.60
CA SER A 284 -6.08 -8.38 -16.17
C SER A 284 -5.54 -7.02 -15.74
N ALA A 285 -5.90 -6.58 -14.55
CA ALA A 285 -5.36 -5.36 -13.96
C ALA A 285 -3.81 -5.38 -13.92
N LEU A 286 -3.18 -6.54 -13.65
CA LEU A 286 -1.72 -6.68 -13.69
C LEU A 286 -1.16 -6.40 -15.08
N HIS A 287 -1.79 -6.88 -16.16
CA HIS A 287 -1.36 -6.57 -17.53
C HIS A 287 -1.39 -5.07 -17.80
N ILE A 288 -2.48 -4.38 -17.41
CA ILE A 288 -2.62 -2.94 -17.62
C ILE A 288 -1.58 -2.15 -16.83
N LEU A 289 -1.36 -2.48 -15.56
CA LEU A 289 -0.35 -1.81 -14.73
C LEU A 289 1.07 -2.04 -15.27
N THR A 290 1.38 -3.24 -15.75
CA THR A 290 2.66 -3.55 -16.41
C THR A 290 2.83 -2.75 -17.70
N LYS A 291 1.81 -2.68 -18.57
CA LYS A 291 1.83 -1.86 -19.81
C LYS A 291 2.09 -0.39 -19.53
N ARG A 292 1.61 0.11 -18.39
CA ARG A 292 1.77 1.50 -17.95
C ARG A 292 3.01 1.75 -17.10
N GLY A 293 3.82 0.74 -16.81
CA GLY A 293 5.04 0.86 -15.99
C GLY A 293 4.78 1.26 -14.53
N ARG A 294 3.60 0.92 -13.98
CA ARG A 294 3.21 1.30 -12.61
C ARG A 294 3.71 0.27 -11.59
N PHE A 295 5.01 0.29 -11.30
CA PHE A 295 5.68 -0.69 -10.43
C PHE A 295 4.99 -0.85 -9.06
N GLU A 296 4.85 0.22 -8.28
CA GLU A 296 4.25 0.19 -6.94
C GLU A 296 2.81 -0.38 -6.94
N ALA A 297 2.00 0.01 -7.93
CA ALA A 297 0.64 -0.49 -8.06
C ALA A 297 0.60 -1.98 -8.45
N ALA A 298 1.52 -2.42 -9.30
CA ALA A 298 1.67 -3.83 -9.68
C ALA A 298 2.15 -4.68 -8.48
N MET A 299 3.05 -4.15 -7.65
CA MET A 299 3.47 -4.80 -6.40
C MET A 299 2.30 -5.02 -5.45
N VAL A 300 1.40 -4.04 -5.31
CA VAL A 300 0.14 -4.24 -4.56
C VAL A 300 -0.68 -5.41 -5.13
N LEU A 301 -0.84 -5.50 -6.46
CA LEU A 301 -1.58 -6.63 -7.05
C LEU A 301 -0.89 -7.98 -6.77
N LEU A 302 0.42 -8.08 -7.00
CA LEU A 302 1.20 -9.31 -6.77
C LEU A 302 1.11 -9.76 -5.31
N THR A 303 1.27 -8.81 -4.38
CA THR A 303 1.19 -9.07 -2.94
C THR A 303 -0.23 -9.38 -2.48
N HIS A 304 -1.27 -9.13 -3.28
CA HIS A 304 -2.65 -9.56 -3.01
C HIS A 304 -3.08 -10.79 -3.83
N GLY A 305 -2.13 -11.52 -4.43
CA GLY A 305 -2.40 -12.80 -5.09
C GLY A 305 -2.74 -12.68 -6.58
N ALA A 306 -2.25 -11.62 -7.25
CA ALA A 306 -2.33 -11.55 -8.70
C ALA A 306 -1.50 -12.69 -9.34
N ASN A 307 -2.13 -13.41 -10.26
CA ASN A 307 -1.48 -14.48 -11.00
C ASN A 307 -0.62 -13.89 -12.12
N ALA A 308 0.70 -13.96 -11.97
CA ALA A 308 1.67 -13.48 -12.95
C ALA A 308 1.65 -14.25 -14.28
N ASN A 309 1.12 -15.48 -14.28
CA ASN A 309 1.06 -16.39 -15.43
C ASN A 309 -0.27 -16.36 -16.17
N LEU A 310 -1.19 -15.50 -15.75
CA LEU A 310 -2.46 -15.33 -16.45
C LEU A 310 -2.18 -14.83 -17.87
N LYS A 311 -2.70 -15.53 -18.88
CA LYS A 311 -2.54 -15.16 -20.28
C LYS A 311 -3.54 -14.07 -20.64
N GLY A 312 -3.01 -12.94 -21.12
CA GLY A 312 -3.77 -11.80 -21.55
C GLY A 312 -4.10 -11.83 -23.05
N HIS A 313 -4.19 -10.64 -23.64
CA HIS A 313 -4.29 -10.44 -25.08
C HIS A 313 -3.10 -11.05 -25.84
N ASP A 314 -3.38 -11.76 -26.95
CA ASP A 314 -2.44 -12.59 -27.74
C ASP A 314 -1.72 -13.68 -26.92
N GLY A 315 -2.31 -14.12 -25.81
CA GLY A 315 -1.70 -15.10 -24.92
C GLY A 315 -0.50 -14.56 -24.13
N ASN A 316 -0.22 -13.25 -24.20
CA ASN A 316 0.89 -12.64 -23.49
C ASN A 316 0.60 -12.55 -21.99
N THR A 317 1.51 -13.05 -21.16
CA THR A 317 1.47 -12.82 -19.71
C THR A 317 2.01 -11.44 -19.34
N ALA A 318 1.87 -11.05 -18.07
CA ALA A 318 2.50 -9.83 -17.54
C ALA A 318 4.02 -9.82 -17.78
N LEU A 319 4.70 -10.98 -17.71
CA LEU A 319 6.14 -11.07 -17.96
C LEU A 319 6.50 -10.77 -19.43
N HIS A 320 5.72 -11.27 -20.39
CA HIS A 320 5.90 -10.92 -21.80
C HIS A 320 5.82 -9.41 -22.03
N LEU A 321 4.84 -8.76 -21.41
CA LEU A 321 4.65 -7.31 -21.51
C LEU A 321 5.79 -6.53 -20.86
N ALA A 322 6.26 -6.96 -19.68
CA ALA A 322 7.37 -6.33 -18.99
C ALA A 322 8.68 -6.42 -19.79
N MET A 323 8.95 -7.59 -20.39
CA MET A 323 10.10 -7.82 -21.29
C MET A 323 10.01 -6.96 -22.55
N LYS A 324 8.84 -6.86 -23.17
CA LYS A 324 8.61 -6.04 -24.36
C LYS A 324 8.93 -4.56 -24.11
N LEU A 325 8.68 -4.08 -22.89
CA LEU A 325 8.83 -2.69 -22.48
C LEU A 325 10.14 -2.38 -21.74
N ASP A 326 11.03 -3.36 -21.58
CA ASP A 326 12.31 -3.23 -20.86
C ASP A 326 12.16 -2.77 -19.39
N HIS A 327 11.05 -3.12 -18.72
CA HIS A 327 10.81 -2.74 -17.32
C HIS A 327 11.52 -3.69 -16.33
N ILE A 328 12.83 -3.49 -16.10
CA ILE A 328 13.69 -4.39 -15.32
C ILE A 328 13.15 -4.68 -13.91
N GLU A 329 12.70 -3.66 -13.18
CA GLU A 329 12.17 -3.82 -11.82
C GLU A 329 10.91 -4.71 -11.80
N LEU A 330 9.98 -4.49 -12.74
CA LEU A 330 8.79 -5.34 -12.90
C LEU A 330 9.16 -6.75 -13.33
N ILE A 331 10.17 -6.93 -14.18
CA ILE A 331 10.64 -8.25 -14.60
C ILE A 331 11.14 -9.04 -13.39
N LYS A 332 12.02 -8.44 -12.57
CA LYS A 332 12.51 -9.07 -11.34
C LYS A 332 11.36 -9.41 -10.39
N ALA A 333 10.44 -8.46 -10.17
CA ALA A 333 9.28 -8.67 -9.32
C ALA A 333 8.40 -9.83 -9.83
N LEU A 334 8.05 -9.85 -11.11
CA LEU A 334 7.23 -10.91 -11.69
C LEU A 334 7.89 -12.29 -11.52
N ILE A 335 9.19 -12.42 -11.80
CA ILE A 335 9.91 -13.69 -11.65
C ILE A 335 9.97 -14.11 -10.18
N VAL A 336 10.30 -13.19 -9.26
CA VAL A 336 10.29 -13.47 -7.81
C VAL A 336 8.92 -13.97 -7.38
N PHE A 337 7.84 -13.38 -7.89
CA PHE A 337 6.46 -13.77 -7.58
C PHE A 337 5.96 -14.98 -8.41
N GLY A 338 6.84 -15.72 -9.07
CA GLY A 338 6.53 -17.01 -9.70
C GLY A 338 6.08 -16.93 -11.16
N ALA A 339 6.42 -15.86 -11.88
CA ALA A 339 6.21 -15.79 -13.32
C ALA A 339 7.04 -16.86 -14.05
N ASP A 340 6.38 -17.62 -14.92
CA ASP A 340 7.00 -18.63 -15.76
C ASP A 340 7.72 -17.97 -16.94
N VAL A 341 9.02 -18.22 -17.02
CA VAL A 341 9.91 -17.70 -18.05
C VAL A 341 9.85 -18.50 -19.36
N GLU A 342 9.23 -19.68 -19.35
CA GLU A 342 9.08 -20.58 -20.51
C GLU A 342 7.63 -20.63 -21.03
N ILE A 343 6.71 -19.85 -20.46
CA ILE A 343 5.32 -19.84 -20.94
C ILE A 343 5.22 -19.22 -22.32
N HIS A 344 4.52 -19.89 -23.24
CA HIS A 344 4.40 -19.44 -24.63
C HIS A 344 3.14 -18.59 -24.82
N ASN A 345 3.26 -17.47 -25.55
CA ASN A 345 2.11 -16.70 -26.04
C ASN A 345 1.46 -17.39 -27.27
N ASP A 346 0.42 -16.78 -27.85
CA ASP A 346 -0.32 -17.37 -28.98
C ASP A 346 0.52 -17.45 -30.27
N LEU A 347 1.63 -16.70 -30.34
CA LEU A 347 2.63 -16.76 -31.41
C LEU A 347 3.72 -17.81 -31.17
N GLY A 348 3.67 -18.54 -30.05
CA GLY A 348 4.71 -19.48 -29.65
C GLY A 348 5.99 -18.81 -29.16
N GLU A 349 5.97 -17.52 -28.86
CA GLU A 349 7.12 -16.81 -28.30
C GLU A 349 7.15 -16.98 -26.78
N THR A 350 8.33 -17.23 -26.21
CA THR A 350 8.58 -17.11 -24.76
C THR A 350 8.91 -15.66 -24.40
N PRO A 351 8.79 -15.24 -23.11
CA PRO A 351 9.19 -13.92 -22.66
C PRO A 351 10.64 -13.58 -23.03
N GLY A 352 11.55 -14.56 -22.96
CA GLY A 352 12.94 -14.39 -23.36
C GLY A 352 13.15 -14.15 -24.85
N LEU A 353 12.35 -14.79 -25.70
CA LEU A 353 12.39 -14.53 -27.14
C LEU A 353 11.91 -13.11 -27.47
N ILE A 354 10.87 -12.63 -26.78
CA ILE A 354 10.43 -11.24 -26.90
C ILE A 354 11.55 -10.28 -26.52
N ALA A 355 12.19 -10.47 -25.37
CA ALA A 355 13.33 -9.64 -24.94
C ALA A 355 14.46 -9.62 -25.99
N ALA A 356 14.79 -10.77 -26.58
CA ALA A 356 15.80 -10.86 -27.64
C ALA A 356 15.42 -10.08 -28.91
N ARG A 357 14.13 -9.99 -29.23
CA ARG A 357 13.60 -9.34 -30.44
C ARG A 357 13.36 -7.85 -30.27
N THR A 358 12.81 -7.42 -29.14
CA THR A 358 12.33 -6.05 -28.93
C THR A 358 13.31 -5.16 -28.17
N SER A 359 14.07 -5.72 -27.22
CA SER A 359 14.99 -4.96 -26.39
C SER A 359 16.19 -4.46 -27.19
N LYS A 360 16.65 -3.23 -26.91
CA LYS A 360 17.77 -2.59 -27.62
C LYS A 360 18.89 -2.19 -26.67
N GLY A 361 20.13 -2.20 -27.18
CA GLY A 361 21.29 -1.67 -26.46
C GLY A 361 21.70 -2.50 -25.23
N PRO A 362 22.18 -1.86 -24.14
CA PRO A 362 22.71 -2.56 -22.96
C PRO A 362 21.64 -3.34 -22.19
N ASN A 363 20.38 -2.88 -22.22
CA ASN A 363 19.26 -3.53 -21.54
C ASN A 363 19.02 -4.94 -22.06
N ARG A 364 19.11 -5.15 -23.37
CA ARG A 364 18.98 -6.49 -23.96
C ARG A 364 19.97 -7.48 -23.36
N LYS A 365 21.23 -7.06 -23.20
CA LYS A 365 22.26 -7.93 -22.61
C LYS A 365 21.92 -8.26 -21.16
N ILE A 366 21.52 -7.25 -20.38
CA ILE A 366 21.12 -7.42 -18.98
C ILE A 366 19.92 -8.38 -18.87
N LEU A 367 18.89 -8.23 -19.72
CA LEU A 367 17.70 -9.07 -19.69
C LEU A 367 17.99 -10.52 -20.09
N LEU A 368 18.80 -10.73 -21.12
CA LEU A 368 19.18 -12.08 -21.55
C LEU A 368 20.09 -12.75 -20.53
N ASP A 369 21.04 -12.01 -19.95
CA ASP A 369 21.88 -12.52 -18.85
C ASP A 369 21.00 -12.87 -17.63
N MET A 370 20.05 -12.01 -17.28
CA MET A 370 19.06 -12.22 -16.21
C MET A 370 18.26 -13.52 -16.40
N LEU A 371 17.76 -13.77 -17.60
CA LEU A 371 17.01 -14.99 -17.91
C LEU A 371 17.90 -16.24 -17.93
N CYS A 372 19.12 -16.13 -18.45
CA CYS A 372 20.10 -17.22 -18.38
C CYS A 372 20.41 -17.59 -16.92
N SER A 373 20.47 -16.61 -16.02
CA SER A 373 20.69 -16.82 -14.59
C SER A 373 19.50 -17.48 -13.88
N VAL A 374 18.30 -17.50 -14.48
CA VAL A 374 17.12 -18.24 -13.98
C VAL A 374 17.01 -19.63 -14.64
N GLY A 375 17.98 -20.03 -15.47
CA GLY A 375 18.03 -21.36 -16.09
C GLY A 375 17.34 -21.49 -17.44
N VAL A 376 17.01 -20.38 -18.10
CA VAL A 376 16.51 -20.38 -19.48
C VAL A 376 17.62 -20.80 -20.44
N GLN A 377 17.35 -21.75 -21.34
CA GLN A 377 18.30 -22.11 -22.39
C GLN A 377 18.49 -20.94 -23.36
N ARG A 378 19.74 -20.67 -23.76
CA ARG A 378 20.13 -19.49 -24.56
C ARG A 378 19.27 -19.36 -25.83
N CYS A 379 18.28 -18.47 -25.82
CA CYS A 379 17.45 -18.19 -27.00
C CYS A 379 18.25 -17.35 -28.00
N LEU A 380 19.03 -17.99 -28.86
CA LEU A 380 19.48 -17.36 -30.11
C LEU A 380 18.33 -17.46 -31.13
N PRO A 381 18.03 -16.39 -31.89
CA PRO A 381 17.07 -16.49 -32.98
C PRO A 381 17.58 -17.56 -33.98
N PRO A 382 16.70 -18.40 -34.54
CA PRO A 382 17.11 -19.42 -35.49
C PRO A 382 17.75 -18.73 -36.71
N SER A 383 19.03 -19.00 -36.94
CA SER A 383 19.67 -18.68 -38.21
C SER A 383 19.12 -19.62 -39.28
N PRO A 384 18.84 -19.13 -40.52
CA PRO A 384 18.43 -20.00 -41.61
C PRO A 384 19.60 -20.92 -41.98
N GLY A 385 19.56 -22.16 -41.49
CA GLY A 385 20.61 -23.18 -41.75
C GLY A 385 21.03 -24.04 -40.55
N SER A 386 20.42 -23.93 -39.37
CA SER A 386 20.70 -24.84 -38.26
C SER A 386 19.92 -26.17 -38.39
N PRO A 387 20.55 -27.33 -38.09
CA PRO A 387 19.87 -28.63 -38.15
C PRO A 387 18.74 -28.71 -37.11
N PRO A 388 17.73 -29.58 -37.31
CA PRO A 388 16.58 -29.65 -36.40
C PRO A 388 17.05 -30.01 -34.98
N PRO A 389 16.31 -29.57 -33.94
CA PRO A 389 16.71 -29.80 -32.56
C PRO A 389 16.80 -31.32 -32.30
N ILE A 390 17.96 -31.74 -31.81
CA ILE A 390 18.18 -33.11 -31.35
C ILE A 390 17.26 -33.32 -30.16
N SER A 391 16.31 -34.24 -30.32
CA SER A 391 15.45 -34.78 -29.27
C SER A 391 16.31 -35.52 -28.22
N ASN A 392 16.88 -34.79 -27.26
CA ASN A 392 17.40 -35.39 -26.04
C ASN A 392 16.24 -35.61 -25.06
N THR A 393 15.89 -36.88 -24.87
CA THR A 393 14.88 -37.40 -23.94
C THR A 393 15.34 -37.33 -22.47
N ALA A 394 15.74 -36.14 -22.02
CA ALA A 394 15.92 -35.82 -20.61
C ALA A 394 15.68 -34.32 -20.42
N LYS A 395 14.44 -33.94 -20.10
CA LYS A 395 14.11 -32.56 -19.72
C LYS A 395 14.86 -32.22 -18.42
N PRO A 396 15.68 -31.17 -18.36
CA PRO A 396 15.93 -30.50 -17.09
C PRO A 396 14.57 -29.96 -16.63
N ALA A 397 14.19 -30.20 -15.37
CA ALA A 397 12.98 -29.60 -14.81
C ALA A 397 13.14 -28.07 -14.87
N GLY A 398 12.43 -27.44 -15.80
CA GLY A 398 12.41 -25.98 -15.93
C GLY A 398 11.79 -25.37 -14.67
N ILE A 399 12.17 -24.12 -14.38
CA ILE A 399 11.63 -23.35 -13.24
C ILE A 399 10.16 -22.89 -13.49
N GLY A 400 9.51 -23.40 -14.54
CA GLY A 400 8.06 -23.29 -14.82
C GLY A 400 7.22 -24.42 -14.20
N PHE A 401 5.91 -24.22 -14.13
CA PHE A 401 5.00 -24.82 -13.16
C PHE A 401 4.18 -26.00 -13.70
N GLU A 402 4.07 -27.08 -12.91
CA GLU A 402 2.95 -28.02 -12.95
C GLU A 402 2.12 -27.91 -11.65
N ASP A 403 1.17 -26.97 -11.58
CA ASP A 403 0.07 -27.10 -10.61
C ASP A 403 -1.29 -27.22 -11.32
N VAL A 404 -1.86 -28.41 -11.16
CA VAL A 404 -3.30 -28.58 -11.00
C VAL A 404 -3.63 -29.13 -9.59
N MET A 405 -2.62 -29.50 -8.79
CA MET A 405 -2.83 -30.11 -7.46
C MET A 405 -2.76 -29.12 -6.28
N TYR A 406 -2.03 -28.00 -6.39
CA TYR A 406 -1.81 -27.08 -5.26
C TYR A 406 -2.90 -26.02 -5.07
N MET A 407 -3.59 -25.60 -6.15
CA MET A 407 -4.81 -24.77 -6.06
C MET A 407 -5.95 -25.49 -5.32
N GLY A 408 -6.00 -26.83 -5.42
CA GLY A 408 -6.95 -27.66 -4.66
C GLY A 408 -6.68 -27.68 -3.16
N ALA A 409 -5.42 -27.55 -2.73
CA ALA A 409 -5.05 -27.49 -1.31
C ALA A 409 -5.36 -26.11 -0.69
N ALA A 410 -5.13 -25.01 -1.43
CA ALA A 410 -5.44 -23.65 -0.96
C ALA A 410 -6.97 -23.39 -0.87
N ILE A 411 -7.75 -23.85 -1.86
CA ILE A 411 -9.23 -23.76 -1.82
C ILE A 411 -9.79 -24.80 -0.84
N GLY A 412 -9.17 -25.98 -0.76
CA GLY A 412 -9.52 -27.03 0.20
C GLY A 412 -9.31 -26.62 1.65
N ALA A 413 -8.28 -25.83 1.96
CA ALA A 413 -8.03 -25.30 3.30
C ALA A 413 -9.04 -24.23 3.74
N MET A 414 -9.64 -23.50 2.79
CA MET A 414 -10.72 -22.55 3.09
C MET A 414 -12.11 -23.23 3.18
N SER A 415 -12.27 -24.42 2.59
CA SER A 415 -13.54 -25.17 2.60
C SER A 415 -13.59 -26.31 3.62
N ARG A 416 -12.44 -26.75 4.17
CA ARG A 416 -12.38 -27.72 5.26
C ARG A 416 -12.50 -27.00 6.58
N GLY A 417 -13.68 -27.11 7.20
CA GLY A 417 -13.87 -26.71 8.59
C GLY A 417 -12.79 -27.32 9.50
N ARG A 418 -12.36 -26.53 10.49
CA ARG A 418 -11.52 -26.90 11.64
C ARG A 418 -11.54 -28.41 11.95
N SER A 419 -10.59 -29.18 11.41
CA SER A 419 -10.27 -30.51 11.92
C SER A 419 -9.05 -31.07 11.17
N GLU A 420 -7.85 -30.75 11.67
CA GLU A 420 -6.55 -31.44 11.56
C GLU A 420 -5.42 -30.40 11.47
N VAL A 421 -5.04 -29.88 12.64
CA VAL A 421 -3.96 -28.87 12.79
C VAL A 421 -2.58 -29.54 12.94
N ASP A 422 -2.54 -30.81 13.34
CA ASP A 422 -1.29 -31.54 13.55
C ASP A 422 -0.72 -32.10 12.23
N GLY A 423 0.61 -31.98 12.07
CA GLY A 423 1.34 -32.62 10.96
C GLY A 423 1.30 -34.15 11.03
N SER A 424 1.25 -34.81 9.88
CA SER A 424 1.32 -36.29 9.82
C SER A 424 2.70 -36.77 10.28
N LYS A 425 2.76 -37.56 11.36
CA LYS A 425 3.97 -38.31 11.72
C LYS A 425 4.27 -39.31 10.60
N MET A 426 5.29 -39.05 9.79
CA MET A 426 5.83 -40.08 8.91
C MET A 426 6.25 -41.28 9.76
N GLY A 427 5.97 -42.51 9.28
CA GLY A 427 6.21 -43.76 10.00
C GLY A 427 7.61 -43.89 10.60
N LYS A 428 7.78 -44.75 11.62
CA LYS A 428 8.97 -44.91 12.49
C LYS A 428 10.33 -44.54 11.84
N LYS A 429 10.65 -43.24 11.81
CA LYS A 429 11.94 -42.71 11.37
C LYS A 429 12.99 -42.89 12.45
N LYS A 430 14.23 -43.20 12.03
CA LYS A 430 15.35 -43.51 12.92
C LYS A 430 16.07 -42.27 13.45
N MET A 431 15.96 -41.14 12.74
CA MET A 431 16.60 -39.86 13.09
C MET A 431 15.61 -38.69 12.99
N ASP A 432 15.90 -37.62 13.73
CA ASP A 432 15.16 -36.35 13.68
C ASP A 432 15.90 -35.32 12.81
N ARG A 433 15.13 -34.44 12.17
CA ARG A 433 15.57 -33.34 11.31
C ARG A 433 15.23 -32.00 11.95
N LEU A 434 16.20 -31.12 12.05
CA LEU A 434 16.07 -29.79 12.65
C LEU A 434 16.17 -28.70 11.58
N LEU A 435 15.20 -27.79 11.58
CA LEU A 435 15.24 -26.53 10.86
C LEU A 435 15.49 -25.37 11.84
N CYS A 436 16.45 -24.51 11.53
CA CYS A 436 16.77 -23.31 12.30
C CYS A 436 16.61 -22.07 11.41
N LEU A 437 15.80 -21.12 11.87
CA LEU A 437 15.47 -19.88 11.16
C LEU A 437 16.02 -18.67 11.94
N ASP A 438 16.97 -17.97 11.35
CA ASP A 438 17.60 -16.82 11.98
C ASP A 438 16.65 -15.62 12.14
N GLY A 439 16.99 -14.71 13.05
CA GLY A 439 16.38 -13.39 13.11
C GLY A 439 16.85 -12.45 12.00
N GLY A 440 16.17 -11.30 11.85
CA GLY A 440 16.55 -10.30 10.84
C GLY A 440 15.46 -9.37 10.32
N GLY A 441 14.38 -9.15 11.08
CA GLY A 441 13.34 -8.17 10.70
C GLY A 441 12.61 -8.54 9.39
N ILE A 442 12.41 -7.56 8.50
CA ILE A 442 11.74 -7.75 7.21
C ILE A 442 12.51 -8.68 6.26
N LYS A 443 13.82 -8.84 6.47
CA LYS A 443 14.67 -9.78 5.71
C LYS A 443 14.28 -11.25 5.91
N GLY A 444 13.34 -11.55 6.80
CA GLY A 444 12.66 -12.85 6.85
C GLY A 444 12.10 -13.29 5.49
N LEU A 445 11.84 -12.36 4.56
CA LEU A 445 11.54 -12.64 3.16
C LEU A 445 12.58 -13.55 2.48
N VAL A 446 13.87 -13.42 2.82
CA VAL A 446 14.94 -14.31 2.33
C VAL A 446 14.71 -15.75 2.79
N LEU A 447 14.38 -15.94 4.07
CA LEU A 447 14.07 -17.27 4.63
C LEU A 447 12.88 -17.89 3.92
N ILE A 448 11.84 -17.10 3.68
CA ILE A 448 10.64 -17.56 2.96
C ILE A 448 11.03 -18.00 1.54
N GLN A 449 11.85 -17.22 0.83
CA GLN A 449 12.27 -17.58 -0.54
C GLN A 449 13.13 -18.85 -0.57
N LEU A 450 14.02 -19.05 0.41
CA LEU A 450 14.79 -20.29 0.56
C LEU A 450 13.87 -21.48 0.85
N LEU A 451 12.85 -21.30 1.70
CA LEU A 451 11.87 -22.34 2.02
C LEU A 451 10.98 -22.69 0.82
N ILE A 452 10.50 -21.72 0.04
CA ILE A 452 9.75 -21.96 -1.21
C ILE A 452 10.57 -22.86 -2.15
N ALA A 453 11.86 -22.54 -2.33
CA ALA A 453 12.72 -23.33 -3.19
C ALA A 453 12.94 -24.74 -2.65
N LEU A 454 13.10 -24.90 -1.33
CA LEU A 454 13.22 -26.22 -0.71
C LEU A 454 11.93 -27.06 -0.83
N GLU A 455 10.77 -26.45 -0.59
CA GLU A 455 9.45 -27.09 -0.76
C GLU A 455 9.25 -27.56 -2.21
N ARG A 456 9.67 -26.73 -3.17
CA ARG A 456 9.60 -27.05 -4.60
C ARG A 456 10.47 -28.26 -4.96
N GLU A 457 11.73 -28.30 -4.53
CA GLU A 457 12.62 -29.44 -4.82
C GLU A 457 12.19 -30.70 -4.08
N ALA A 458 11.62 -30.58 -2.87
CA ALA A 458 11.16 -31.73 -2.09
C ALA A 458 9.76 -32.22 -2.47
N GLY A 459 8.96 -31.40 -3.17
CA GLY A 459 7.57 -31.69 -3.51
C GLY A 459 6.62 -31.82 -2.31
N ARG A 460 7.00 -31.28 -1.14
CA ARG A 460 6.27 -31.41 0.12
C ARG A 460 6.42 -30.13 0.97
N PRO A 461 5.41 -29.77 1.78
CA PRO A 461 5.46 -28.59 2.61
C PRO A 461 6.50 -28.73 3.74
N THR A 462 7.11 -27.61 4.13
CA THR A 462 8.18 -27.52 5.13
C THR A 462 7.82 -28.21 6.45
N ARG A 463 6.55 -28.08 6.88
CA ARG A 463 6.05 -28.69 8.11
C ARG A 463 6.18 -30.22 8.16
N GLU A 464 6.27 -30.88 7.01
CA GLU A 464 6.42 -32.34 6.88
C GLU A 464 7.88 -32.78 6.69
N LEU A 465 8.74 -31.84 6.29
CA LEU A 465 10.16 -32.08 6.05
C LEU A 465 10.99 -32.09 7.34
N PHE A 466 10.51 -31.44 8.41
CA PHE A 466 11.25 -31.28 9.65
C PHE A 466 10.46 -31.78 10.86
N ASP A 467 11.18 -32.34 11.83
CA ASP A 467 10.61 -32.84 13.08
C ASP A 467 10.72 -31.80 14.20
N TRP A 468 11.74 -30.93 14.09
CA TRP A 468 12.00 -29.78 14.96
C TRP A 468 12.18 -28.51 14.15
N VAL A 469 11.60 -27.40 14.63
CA VAL A 469 11.75 -26.07 14.03
C VAL A 469 12.12 -25.06 15.11
N ALA A 470 13.23 -24.37 14.95
CA ALA A 470 13.70 -23.31 15.83
C ALA A 470 13.68 -21.97 15.09
N GLY A 471 13.32 -20.88 15.78
CA GLY A 471 13.29 -19.56 15.18
C GLY A 471 13.59 -18.44 16.17
N THR A 472 14.24 -17.40 15.67
CA THR A 472 14.48 -16.15 16.41
C THR A 472 13.88 -14.96 15.68
N SER A 473 13.26 -14.02 16.39
CA SER A 473 12.67 -12.81 15.82
C SER A 473 11.71 -13.14 14.67
N THR A 474 11.98 -12.65 13.46
CA THR A 474 11.23 -12.98 12.24
C THR A 474 11.21 -14.49 11.93
N GLY A 475 12.32 -15.20 12.14
CA GLY A 475 12.40 -16.65 12.03
C GLY A 475 11.51 -17.36 13.06
N GLY A 476 11.30 -16.75 14.23
CA GLY A 476 10.33 -17.20 15.24
C GLY A 476 8.88 -17.08 14.75
N ILE A 477 8.53 -15.94 14.12
CA ILE A 477 7.21 -15.73 13.49
C ILE A 477 6.99 -16.77 12.37
N LEU A 478 8.00 -17.01 11.53
CA LEU A 478 7.93 -18.01 10.46
C LEU A 478 7.85 -19.45 10.98
N ALA A 479 8.60 -19.79 12.02
CA ALA A 479 8.52 -21.09 12.67
C ALA A 479 7.09 -21.38 13.17
N LEU A 480 6.46 -20.37 13.80
CA LEU A 480 5.06 -20.47 14.22
C LEU A 480 4.10 -20.53 13.03
N ALA A 481 4.39 -19.87 11.91
CA ALA A 481 3.58 -19.98 10.71
C ALA A 481 3.65 -21.36 10.05
N ILE A 482 4.83 -21.99 10.05
CA ILE A 482 5.05 -23.35 9.53
C ILE A 482 4.21 -24.37 10.29
N ILE A 483 4.22 -24.33 11.62
CA ILE A 483 3.45 -25.28 12.44
C ILE A 483 1.94 -25.13 12.25
N HIS A 484 1.47 -23.91 11.96
CA HIS A 484 0.07 -23.65 11.64
C HIS A 484 -0.29 -23.96 10.17
N GLY A 485 0.62 -24.55 9.40
CA GLY A 485 0.36 -25.01 8.03
C GLY A 485 0.18 -23.91 7.00
N LYS A 486 0.73 -22.71 7.26
CA LYS A 486 0.65 -21.59 6.29
C LYS A 486 1.61 -21.81 5.13
N SER A 487 1.14 -21.56 3.89
CA SER A 487 1.97 -21.62 2.69
C SER A 487 3.04 -20.52 2.69
N MET A 488 4.21 -20.83 2.15
CA MET A 488 5.32 -19.90 2.07
C MET A 488 5.04 -18.74 1.09
N GLU A 489 4.34 -19.01 -0.01
CA GLU A 489 3.90 -17.96 -0.95
C GLU A 489 2.95 -16.98 -0.28
N TYR A 490 2.01 -17.49 0.53
CA TYR A 490 1.14 -16.66 1.34
C TYR A 490 1.94 -15.78 2.30
N LEU A 491 2.93 -16.36 3.01
CA LEU A 491 3.77 -15.62 3.96
C LEU A 491 4.63 -14.55 3.29
N ARG A 492 5.16 -14.82 2.09
CA ARG A 492 5.89 -13.81 1.30
C ARG A 492 5.02 -12.60 1.06
N CYS A 493 3.83 -12.81 0.49
CA CYS A 493 2.86 -11.76 0.24
C CYS A 493 2.42 -11.05 1.54
N LEU A 494 2.24 -11.80 2.62
CA LEU A 494 1.87 -11.28 3.93
C LEU A 494 2.93 -10.32 4.49
N TYR A 495 4.21 -10.64 4.35
CA TYR A 495 5.31 -9.79 4.83
C TYR A 495 5.36 -8.45 4.09
N PHE A 496 5.16 -8.45 2.77
CA PHE A 496 5.03 -7.22 1.97
C PHE A 496 3.83 -6.37 2.39
N ARG A 497 2.72 -6.97 2.82
CA ARG A 497 1.58 -6.23 3.36
C ARG A 497 1.82 -5.74 4.79
N MET A 498 2.49 -6.55 5.61
CA MET A 498 2.78 -6.28 7.01
C MET A 498 3.72 -5.07 7.16
N LYS A 499 4.79 -4.96 6.36
CA LYS A 499 5.77 -3.86 6.46
C LYS A 499 5.09 -2.48 6.35
N GLU A 500 4.11 -2.36 5.47
CA GLU A 500 3.32 -1.15 5.25
C GLU A 500 2.41 -0.80 6.43
N GLN A 501 2.05 -1.78 7.25
CA GLN A 501 1.18 -1.58 8.42
C GLN A 501 1.98 -1.34 9.69
N VAL A 502 3.11 -2.03 9.83
CA VAL A 502 3.90 -2.08 11.06
C VAL A 502 4.95 -0.96 11.13
N PHE A 503 5.63 -0.65 10.03
CA PHE A 503 6.72 0.35 10.02
C PHE A 503 6.23 1.75 9.64
N LYS A 504 5.18 2.21 10.33
CA LYS A 504 4.60 3.55 10.15
C LYS A 504 5.01 4.49 11.29
N GLY A 505 5.52 5.66 10.93
CA GLY A 505 5.93 6.70 11.88
C GLY A 505 7.40 6.63 12.27
N SER A 506 7.75 7.14 13.45
CA SER A 506 9.12 7.21 13.96
C SER A 506 9.39 6.14 15.01
N ARG A 507 10.63 5.65 15.07
CA ARG A 507 11.07 4.68 16.09
C ARG A 507 11.07 5.29 17.51
N PRO A 508 10.71 4.50 18.54
CA PRO A 508 10.17 3.15 18.47
C PRO A 508 8.72 3.15 17.96
N TYR A 509 8.37 2.19 17.12
CA TYR A 509 7.05 2.05 16.52
C TYR A 509 5.99 1.65 17.57
N GLU A 510 4.73 2.02 17.28
CA GLU A 510 3.59 1.53 18.04
C GLU A 510 3.50 0.00 17.93
N SER A 511 3.24 -0.68 19.05
CA SER A 511 3.18 -2.15 19.05
C SER A 511 1.83 -2.70 18.57
N ALA A 512 0.77 -1.89 18.60
CA ALA A 512 -0.58 -2.32 18.25
C ALA A 512 -0.69 -2.91 16.83
N PRO A 513 -0.14 -2.29 15.76
CA PRO A 513 -0.22 -2.86 14.42
C PRO A 513 0.41 -4.26 14.30
N LEU A 514 1.57 -4.47 14.93
CA LEU A 514 2.23 -5.77 14.94
C LEU A 514 1.45 -6.79 15.79
N GLU A 515 0.91 -6.38 16.94
CA GLU A 515 0.12 -7.27 17.79
C GLU A 515 -1.18 -7.69 17.11
N ASP A 516 -1.91 -6.77 16.49
CA ASP A 516 -3.17 -7.06 15.80
C ASP A 516 -2.93 -7.91 14.55
N PHE A 517 -1.82 -7.68 13.84
CA PHE A 517 -1.34 -8.57 12.80
C PHE A 517 -1.14 -10.00 13.34
N LEU A 518 -0.36 -10.16 14.42
CA LEU A 518 -0.07 -11.49 14.97
C LEU A 518 -1.33 -12.18 15.51
N LYS A 519 -2.26 -11.44 16.11
CA LYS A 519 -3.57 -11.96 16.57
C LYS A 519 -4.44 -12.40 15.40
N LYS A 520 -4.52 -11.62 14.33
CA LYS A 520 -5.27 -11.98 13.12
C LYS A 520 -4.69 -13.25 12.49
N GLU A 521 -3.38 -13.35 12.45
CA GLU A 521 -2.69 -14.44 11.78
C GLU A 521 -2.66 -15.73 12.60
N PHE A 522 -2.41 -15.68 13.90
CA PHE A 522 -2.28 -16.88 14.74
C PHE A 522 -3.51 -17.17 15.60
N GLY A 523 -4.47 -16.26 15.65
CA GLY A 523 -5.61 -16.31 16.55
C GLY A 523 -5.29 -15.71 17.92
N GLU A 524 -6.25 -14.99 18.49
CA GLU A 524 -6.05 -14.27 19.76
C GLU A 524 -5.90 -15.21 20.96
N ASN A 525 -6.58 -16.36 20.93
CA ASN A 525 -6.65 -17.31 22.04
C ASN A 525 -5.88 -18.61 21.79
N THR A 526 -5.19 -18.73 20.66
CA THR A 526 -4.43 -19.93 20.30
C THR A 526 -3.20 -20.06 21.20
N LYS A 527 -3.08 -21.20 21.86
CA LYS A 527 -2.01 -21.53 22.79
C LYS A 527 -0.92 -22.31 22.08
N MET A 528 0.31 -22.22 22.60
CA MET A 528 1.45 -22.97 22.07
C MET A 528 1.20 -24.47 22.11
N ALA A 529 0.54 -24.99 23.15
CA ALA A 529 0.21 -26.40 23.29
C ALA A 529 -0.89 -26.91 22.34
N ASP A 530 -1.57 -26.04 21.58
CA ASP A 530 -2.65 -26.44 20.67
C ASP A 530 -2.14 -27.16 19.41
N VAL A 531 -0.83 -27.05 19.11
CA VAL A 531 -0.17 -27.74 18.00
C VAL A 531 0.94 -28.61 18.57
N GLN A 532 0.89 -29.92 18.36
CA GLN A 532 1.86 -30.85 18.97
C GLN A 532 3.02 -31.18 18.04
N TYR A 533 2.83 -31.10 16.72
CA TYR A 533 3.83 -31.51 15.74
C TYR A 533 3.83 -30.64 14.47
N PRO A 534 5.00 -30.19 13.97
CA PRO A 534 6.36 -30.44 14.50
C PRO A 534 6.64 -29.68 15.80
N ARG A 535 7.73 -30.06 16.49
CA ARG A 535 8.11 -29.41 17.75
C ARG A 535 8.75 -28.06 17.44
N VAL A 536 8.29 -26.99 18.08
CA VAL A 536 8.73 -25.61 17.81
C VAL A 536 9.48 -25.02 19.01
N MET A 537 10.50 -24.22 18.71
CA MET A 537 11.29 -23.46 19.68
C MET A 537 11.41 -22.01 19.19
N VAL A 538 10.95 -21.05 19.99
CA VAL A 538 11.05 -19.63 19.67
C VAL A 538 11.85 -18.91 20.76
N THR A 539 12.97 -18.29 20.38
CA THR A 539 13.89 -17.66 21.34
C THR A 539 13.46 -16.25 21.72
N SER A 540 13.77 -15.83 22.95
CA SER A 540 13.56 -14.48 23.46
C SER A 540 14.49 -14.24 24.67
N VAL A 541 14.75 -12.98 25.01
CA VAL A 541 15.56 -12.64 26.18
C VAL A 541 14.67 -12.20 27.34
N LEU A 542 14.85 -12.83 28.51
CA LEU A 542 14.27 -12.38 29.77
C LEU A 542 15.07 -11.19 30.30
N ALA A 543 14.43 -10.03 30.26
CA ALA A 543 15.00 -8.75 30.67
C ALA A 543 14.51 -8.27 32.04
N ASP A 544 13.70 -9.06 32.76
CA ASP A 544 13.30 -8.78 34.14
C ASP A 544 14.38 -9.08 35.19
N ARG A 545 15.57 -9.50 34.73
CA ARG A 545 16.70 -9.96 35.55
C ARG A 545 18.02 -9.51 34.93
N HIS A 546 19.06 -9.40 35.77
CA HIS A 546 20.42 -9.12 35.36
C HIS A 546 21.38 -10.10 36.03
N PRO A 547 22.21 -10.85 35.27
CA PRO A 547 22.29 -10.89 33.81
C PRO A 547 20.99 -11.34 33.13
N GLY A 548 20.73 -10.89 31.90
CA GLY A 548 19.58 -11.35 31.13
C GLY A 548 19.74 -12.82 30.71
N GLU A 549 18.64 -13.57 30.68
CA GLU A 549 18.67 -15.01 30.40
C GLU A 549 17.93 -15.36 29.10
N LEU A 550 18.41 -16.38 28.39
CA LEU A 550 17.70 -16.92 27.23
C LEU A 550 16.45 -17.66 27.67
N HIS A 551 15.33 -17.35 27.03
CA HIS A 551 14.07 -18.05 27.19
C HIS A 551 13.62 -18.63 25.85
N ILE A 552 13.10 -19.86 25.89
CA ILE A 552 12.59 -20.56 24.71
C ILE A 552 11.10 -20.83 24.93
N PHE A 553 10.26 -20.23 24.10
CA PHE A 553 8.86 -20.60 24.00
C PHE A 553 8.74 -21.91 23.21
N ARG A 554 7.95 -22.85 23.73
CA ARG A 554 7.86 -24.23 23.23
C ARG A 554 6.40 -24.66 23.11
N ASN A 555 6.11 -25.60 22.21
CA ASN A 555 4.81 -26.30 22.15
C ASN A 555 4.82 -27.67 22.84
N TYR A 556 5.96 -28.07 23.42
CA TYR A 556 6.14 -29.32 24.16
C TYR A 556 6.60 -29.02 25.59
N ASP A 557 6.43 -29.99 26.48
CA ASP A 557 6.81 -29.83 27.87
C ASP A 557 8.34 -29.64 28.02
N PRO A 558 8.78 -28.69 28.86
CA PRO A 558 10.19 -28.40 29.03
C PRO A 558 10.93 -29.62 29.60
N PRO A 559 12.23 -29.80 29.25
CA PRO A 559 13.03 -30.89 29.80
C PRO A 559 13.07 -30.81 31.34
N SER A 560 12.67 -31.89 32.01
CA SER A 560 12.57 -32.00 33.48
C SER A 560 13.92 -32.12 34.20
N VAL A 561 15.04 -31.90 33.50
CA VAL A 561 16.38 -32.09 34.06
C VAL A 561 16.64 -31.04 35.14
N HIS A 562 16.79 -31.49 36.39
CA HIS A 562 17.18 -30.64 37.51
C HIS A 562 18.51 -29.96 37.18
N ARG A 563 18.47 -28.63 37.04
CA ARG A 563 19.66 -27.78 36.97
C ARG A 563 19.71 -26.96 38.25
N GLU A 564 20.86 -26.95 38.90
CA GLU A 564 21.12 -25.89 39.87
C GLU A 564 21.00 -24.54 39.15
N PRO A 565 20.28 -23.56 39.72
CA PRO A 565 20.17 -22.26 39.10
C PRO A 565 21.58 -21.68 38.91
N PRO A 566 21.92 -21.19 37.71
CA PRO A 566 23.29 -20.73 37.41
C PRO A 566 23.69 -19.50 38.24
N TYR A 567 22.72 -18.82 38.84
CA TYR A 567 22.91 -17.63 39.65
C TYR A 567 22.21 -17.78 41.00
N ALA A 568 22.85 -17.29 42.05
CA ALA A 568 22.21 -17.09 43.34
C ALA A 568 21.19 -15.95 43.20
N THR A 569 19.90 -16.24 43.42
CA THR A 569 18.83 -15.25 43.29
C THR A 569 18.56 -14.56 44.63
N THR A 570 18.76 -13.25 44.70
CA THR A 570 18.34 -12.41 45.84
C THR A 570 16.91 -11.89 45.70
N ALA A 571 16.36 -11.91 44.48
CA ALA A 571 15.02 -11.44 44.15
C ALA A 571 14.09 -12.60 43.75
N THR A 572 12.79 -12.43 43.97
CA THR A 572 11.77 -13.37 43.51
C THR A 572 11.33 -12.99 42.10
N PHE A 573 11.66 -13.82 41.11
CA PHE A 573 11.23 -13.60 39.73
C PHE A 573 9.91 -14.31 39.44
N LYS A 574 9.15 -13.78 38.46
CA LYS A 574 7.97 -14.49 37.94
C LYS A 574 8.39 -15.83 37.33
N PRO A 575 7.61 -16.92 37.52
CA PRO A 575 7.95 -18.24 36.98
C PRO A 575 8.07 -18.20 35.45
N LEU A 576 8.80 -19.16 34.89
CA LEU A 576 8.88 -19.33 33.44
C LEU A 576 7.48 -19.64 32.86
N THR A 577 7.28 -19.27 31.61
CA THR A 577 6.01 -19.54 30.93
C THR A 577 5.88 -21.04 30.66
N VAL A 578 4.65 -21.54 30.75
CA VAL A 578 4.30 -22.92 30.42
C VAL A 578 3.53 -22.96 29.09
N PRO A 579 3.76 -23.98 28.24
CA PRO A 579 3.12 -24.08 26.92
C PRO A 579 1.57 -23.98 26.96
N GLN A 580 0.94 -24.49 28.01
CA GLN A 580 -0.51 -24.56 28.18
C GLN A 580 -1.18 -23.21 28.49
N GLU A 581 -0.38 -22.21 28.89
CA GLU A 581 -0.84 -20.85 29.20
C GLU A 581 -0.32 -19.82 28.19
N GLN A 582 0.75 -20.16 27.46
CA GLN A 582 1.40 -19.25 26.53
C GLN A 582 0.62 -19.13 25.22
N LEU A 583 0.21 -17.91 24.88
CA LEU A 583 -0.40 -17.60 23.59
C LEU A 583 0.67 -17.50 22.48
N VAL A 584 0.34 -18.03 21.30
CA VAL A 584 1.23 -18.06 20.13
C VAL A 584 1.63 -16.64 19.70
N TRP A 585 0.66 -15.74 19.53
CA TRP A 585 0.94 -14.37 19.09
C TRP A 585 1.81 -13.59 20.09
N ARG A 586 1.69 -13.89 21.40
CA ARG A 586 2.55 -13.29 22.43
C ARG A 586 3.97 -13.82 22.36
N ALA A 587 4.15 -15.13 22.12
CA ALA A 587 5.48 -15.71 21.94
C ALA A 587 6.18 -15.10 20.70
N ALA A 588 5.44 -14.99 19.59
CA ALA A 588 5.89 -14.32 18.37
C ALA A 588 6.31 -12.86 18.64
N ARG A 589 5.47 -12.08 19.34
CA ARG A 589 5.73 -10.68 19.66
C ARG A 589 6.92 -10.51 20.61
N SER A 590 7.05 -11.37 21.60
CA SER A 590 8.18 -11.37 22.54
C SER A 590 9.51 -11.66 21.83
N SER A 591 9.51 -12.58 20.86
CA SER A 591 10.68 -12.91 20.05
C SER A 591 11.02 -11.81 19.04
N GLY A 592 10.04 -11.19 18.39
CA GLY A 592 10.24 -10.10 17.42
C GLY A 592 10.40 -8.70 18.03
N ALA A 593 10.67 -8.60 19.33
CA ALA A 593 10.72 -7.33 20.08
C ALA A 593 12.06 -6.59 19.91
N ALA A 594 12.50 -6.34 18.67
CA ALA A 594 13.82 -5.79 18.37
C ALA A 594 14.05 -4.47 19.14
N PRO A 595 15.08 -4.40 20.02
CA PRO A 595 15.41 -3.18 20.74
C PRO A 595 15.63 -2.03 19.76
N THR A 596 15.27 -0.80 20.16
CA THR A 596 15.22 0.42 19.31
C THR A 596 14.07 0.49 18.30
N TYR A 597 13.52 -0.64 17.84
CA TYR A 597 12.39 -0.67 16.90
C TYR A 597 11.06 -0.72 17.63
N PHE A 598 10.94 -1.60 18.63
CA PHE A 598 9.72 -1.77 19.41
C PHE A 598 10.00 -1.67 20.89
N ARG A 599 8.95 -1.33 21.66
CA ARG A 599 9.01 -1.43 23.13
C ARG A 599 9.06 -2.90 23.56
N PRO A 600 9.64 -3.22 24.74
CA PRO A 600 9.63 -4.57 25.28
C PRO A 600 8.20 -5.10 25.48
N MET A 601 7.99 -6.40 25.28
CA MET A 601 6.71 -7.05 25.56
C MET A 601 6.72 -7.61 26.98
N GLY A 602 6.27 -6.81 27.95
CA GLY A 602 6.35 -7.15 29.36
C GLY A 602 7.82 -7.31 29.79
N ARG A 603 8.24 -8.56 30.05
CA ARG A 603 9.61 -8.90 30.48
C ARG A 603 10.53 -9.40 29.36
N PHE A 604 10.04 -9.42 28.13
CA PHE A 604 10.72 -10.06 27.01
C PHE A 604 11.28 -9.04 26.01
N LEU A 605 12.50 -9.31 25.55
CA LEU A 605 13.16 -8.65 24.42
C LEU A 605 13.43 -9.64 23.29
N ASP A 606 13.81 -9.12 22.13
CA ASP A 606 14.15 -9.93 20.96
C ASP A 606 15.23 -10.98 21.29
N GLY A 607 15.00 -12.21 20.84
CA GLY A 607 15.97 -13.30 20.97
C GLY A 607 17.29 -13.02 20.27
N GLY A 608 17.30 -12.10 19.30
CA GLY A 608 18.47 -11.68 18.53
C GLY A 608 19.63 -11.17 19.38
N LEU A 609 19.37 -10.71 20.61
CA LEU A 609 20.44 -10.26 21.52
C LEU A 609 21.30 -11.40 22.09
N LEU A 610 20.77 -12.62 22.20
CA LEU A 610 21.49 -13.77 22.77
C LEU A 610 21.61 -14.96 21.81
N ALA A 611 20.62 -15.16 20.94
CA ALA A 611 20.48 -16.35 20.10
C ALA A 611 19.92 -15.97 18.72
N ASN A 612 20.51 -15.00 18.01
CA ASN A 612 20.00 -14.57 16.70
C ASN A 612 20.01 -15.70 15.65
N ASN A 613 21.00 -16.58 15.73
CA ASN A 613 21.01 -17.88 15.10
C ASN A 613 20.70 -18.95 16.16
N PRO A 614 19.51 -19.56 16.17
CA PRO A 614 19.10 -20.46 17.26
C PRO A 614 19.72 -21.86 17.16
N THR A 615 20.65 -22.12 16.23
CA THR A 615 21.10 -23.49 15.92
C THR A 615 21.75 -24.19 17.11
N LEU A 616 22.70 -23.52 17.78
CA LEU A 616 23.40 -24.09 18.93
C LEU A 616 22.46 -24.28 20.12
N ASP A 617 21.57 -23.31 20.35
CA ASP A 617 20.57 -23.36 21.43
C ASP A 617 19.56 -24.48 21.20
N ALA A 618 19.08 -24.64 19.97
CA ALA A 618 18.15 -25.69 19.58
C ALA A 618 18.78 -27.09 19.71
N MET A 619 20.03 -27.27 19.27
CA MET A 619 20.76 -28.54 19.46
C MET A 619 20.93 -28.85 20.96
N SER A 620 21.25 -27.83 21.75
CA SER A 620 21.41 -27.96 23.21
C SER A 620 20.09 -28.33 23.90
N GLU A 621 18.98 -27.75 23.44
CA GLU A 621 17.63 -28.04 23.92
C GLU A 621 17.19 -29.46 23.56
N ILE A 622 17.40 -29.89 22.32
CA ILE A 622 17.05 -31.25 21.86
C ILE A 622 17.86 -32.30 22.63
N HIS A 623 19.14 -32.03 22.88
CA HIS A 623 19.95 -32.90 23.72
C HIS A 623 19.37 -33.02 25.14
N GLN A 624 18.98 -31.89 25.75
CA GLN A 624 18.36 -31.89 27.09
C GLN A 624 17.03 -32.61 27.12
N TYR A 625 16.19 -32.42 26.10
CA TYR A 625 14.92 -33.11 25.94
C TYR A 625 15.13 -34.63 25.87
N ASN A 626 16.05 -35.09 25.03
CA ASN A 626 16.40 -36.51 24.93
C ASN A 626 16.97 -37.07 26.25
N LYS A 627 17.74 -36.27 27.00
CA LYS A 627 18.26 -36.66 28.32
C LYS A 627 17.12 -36.79 29.35
N ALA A 628 16.15 -35.89 29.33
CA ALA A 628 14.96 -35.97 30.19
C ALA A 628 14.13 -37.23 29.88
N LEU A 629 13.87 -37.50 28.60
CA LEU A 629 13.17 -38.72 28.18
C LEU A 629 13.88 -40.00 28.65
N ARG A 630 15.23 -40.02 28.61
CA ARG A 630 16.01 -41.14 29.13
C ARG A 630 15.82 -41.30 30.64
N ALA A 631 15.85 -40.20 31.40
CA ALA A 631 15.63 -40.22 32.84
C ALA A 631 14.21 -40.69 33.22
N GLU A 632 13.21 -40.39 32.39
CA GLU A 632 11.82 -40.85 32.55
C GLU A 632 11.58 -42.30 32.07
N GLY A 633 12.62 -42.99 31.58
CA GLY A 633 12.50 -44.36 31.05
C GLY A 633 11.83 -44.48 29.68
N LYS A 634 11.65 -43.37 28.96
CA LYS A 634 11.01 -43.30 27.63
C LYS A 634 12.03 -43.44 26.49
N GLU A 635 12.91 -44.43 26.57
CA GLU A 635 14.01 -44.58 25.60
C GLU A 635 13.54 -44.81 24.15
N ARG A 636 12.34 -45.39 23.97
CA ARG A 636 11.75 -45.63 22.64
C ARG A 636 11.38 -44.35 21.88
N GLU A 637 11.27 -43.23 22.58
CA GLU A 637 10.93 -41.92 22.00
C GLU A 637 12.18 -41.10 21.62
N ILE A 638 13.35 -41.50 22.12
CA ILE A 638 14.62 -40.81 21.86
C ILE A 638 15.05 -41.05 20.42
N LYS A 639 15.35 -39.95 19.72
CA LYS A 639 15.90 -39.96 18.37
C LYS A 639 17.15 -39.11 18.28
N LYS A 640 18.14 -39.61 17.53
CA LYS A 640 19.37 -38.85 17.22
C LYS A 640 19.05 -37.82 16.14
N LEU A 641 19.65 -36.63 16.22
CA LEU A 641 19.63 -35.69 15.10
C LEU A 641 20.43 -36.28 13.94
N GLY A 642 19.82 -36.32 12.75
CA GLY A 642 20.51 -36.73 11.51
C GLY A 642 20.90 -35.54 10.65
N VAL A 643 20.09 -34.48 10.67
CA VAL A 643 20.21 -33.34 9.76
C VAL A 643 19.85 -32.06 10.49
N VAL A 644 20.67 -31.03 10.30
CA VAL A 644 20.43 -29.66 10.78
C VAL A 644 20.52 -28.72 9.58
N VAL A 645 19.45 -28.00 9.30
CA VAL A 645 19.38 -26.98 8.25
C VAL A 645 19.22 -25.62 8.92
N SER A 646 20.21 -24.74 8.75
CA SER A 646 20.19 -23.36 9.24
C SER A 646 20.03 -22.40 8.07
N LEU A 647 18.98 -21.59 8.10
CA LEU A 647 18.66 -20.58 7.08
C LEU A 647 18.91 -19.17 7.63
N GLY A 648 19.70 -18.39 6.89
CA GLY A 648 20.07 -17.02 7.23
C GLY A 648 19.29 -15.96 6.45
N THR A 649 19.15 -14.77 7.04
CA THR A 649 18.42 -13.63 6.45
C THR A 649 19.26 -12.80 5.46
N GLY A 650 20.32 -13.41 4.91
CA GLY A 650 21.25 -12.80 3.95
C GLY A 650 22.43 -12.08 4.61
N LYS A 651 23.59 -12.16 3.96
CA LYS A 651 24.86 -11.58 4.41
C LYS A 651 25.05 -10.20 3.80
N PRO A 652 25.25 -9.13 4.59
CA PRO A 652 25.57 -7.83 4.03
C PRO A 652 26.97 -7.85 3.37
N PRO A 653 27.26 -6.92 2.44
CA PRO A 653 28.61 -6.78 1.89
C PRO A 653 29.60 -6.32 2.96
N GLN A 654 30.87 -6.72 2.83
CA GLN A 654 31.92 -6.23 3.70
C GLN A 654 32.29 -4.79 3.33
N VAL A 655 32.24 -3.89 4.31
CA VAL A 655 32.56 -2.46 4.13
C VAL A 655 33.75 -2.09 5.02
N VAL A 656 34.65 -1.27 4.48
CA VAL A 656 35.81 -0.77 5.23
C VAL A 656 35.36 0.26 6.27
N VAL A 657 35.73 0.06 7.53
CA VAL A 657 35.51 1.03 8.62
C VAL A 657 36.76 1.90 8.77
N SER A 658 36.63 3.21 8.49
CA SER A 658 37.76 4.12 8.33
C SER A 658 38.31 4.70 9.65
N SER A 659 37.59 4.62 10.77
CA SER A 659 38.08 5.00 12.11
C SER A 659 37.14 4.54 13.24
N VAL A 660 37.65 3.80 14.22
CA VAL A 660 36.98 3.52 15.52
C VAL A 660 37.78 4.20 16.63
N ASP A 661 38.08 5.48 16.44
CA ASP A 661 38.84 6.26 17.43
C ASP A 661 37.86 6.95 18.40
N VAL A 662 37.87 6.49 19.65
CA VAL A 662 37.07 7.01 20.77
C VAL A 662 37.98 7.56 21.86
N PHE A 663 39.05 8.28 21.51
CA PHE A 663 39.85 8.99 22.51
C PHE A 663 39.13 10.22 23.07
N ARG A 664 39.46 10.57 24.33
CA ARG A 664 38.91 11.71 25.09
C ARG A 664 39.28 13.02 24.37
N PRO A 665 38.30 13.78 23.86
CA PRO A 665 38.57 14.88 22.94
C PRO A 665 39.22 16.08 23.63
N SER A 666 40.24 16.64 23.00
CA SER A 666 40.96 17.84 23.49
C SER A 666 40.34 19.13 22.94
N ASN A 667 39.70 19.05 21.77
CA ASN A 667 39.15 20.20 21.02
C ASN A 667 37.73 19.91 20.45
N PRO A 668 36.93 20.95 20.11
CA PRO A 668 35.56 20.78 19.60
C PRO A 668 35.44 19.96 18.30
N LEU A 669 36.44 19.99 17.42
CA LEU A 669 36.47 19.19 16.20
C LEU A 669 36.78 17.70 16.49
N GLU A 670 37.58 17.42 17.52
CA GLU A 670 37.83 16.06 18.00
C GLU A 670 36.60 15.51 18.70
N LEU A 671 35.86 16.35 19.44
CA LEU A 671 34.60 15.97 20.09
C LEU A 671 33.60 15.41 19.07
N ALA A 672 33.43 16.08 17.92
CA ALA A 672 32.57 15.60 16.84
C ALA A 672 33.05 14.26 16.25
N LYS A 673 34.37 14.07 16.09
CA LYS A 673 34.95 12.80 15.63
C LYS A 673 34.77 11.68 16.65
N SER A 674 34.98 11.95 17.94
CA SER A 674 34.75 10.99 19.03
C SER A 674 33.26 10.61 19.16
N PHE A 675 32.32 11.52 18.89
CA PHE A 675 30.89 11.19 18.82
C PHE A 675 30.56 10.25 17.66
N VAL A 676 31.13 10.50 16.48
CA VAL A 676 30.98 9.59 15.33
C VAL A 676 31.62 8.24 15.63
N GLY A 677 32.84 8.22 16.17
CA GLY A 677 33.54 6.99 16.58
C GLY A 677 32.79 6.19 17.64
N ALA A 678 32.22 6.85 18.65
CA ALA A 678 31.40 6.19 19.68
C ALA A 678 30.11 5.60 19.12
N LYS A 679 29.47 6.28 18.14
CA LYS A 679 28.28 5.77 17.45
C LYS A 679 28.61 4.54 16.61
N GLU A 680 29.69 4.58 15.82
CA GLU A 680 30.14 3.44 15.02
C GLU A 680 30.56 2.25 15.90
N LEU A 681 31.25 2.50 17.02
CA LEU A 681 31.58 1.47 18.01
C LEU A 681 30.31 0.85 18.63
N GLY A 682 29.33 1.69 18.96
CA GLY A 682 28.03 1.24 19.47
C GLY A 682 27.27 0.37 18.46
N LYS A 683 27.26 0.77 17.18
CA LYS A 683 26.69 -0.04 16.08
C LYS A 683 27.42 -1.38 15.99
N MET A 684 28.75 -1.37 15.97
CA MET A 684 29.58 -2.58 15.90
C MET A 684 29.31 -3.54 17.07
N LEU A 685 29.12 -3.04 18.29
CA LEU A 685 28.75 -3.89 19.44
C LEU A 685 27.39 -4.57 19.24
N VAL A 686 26.39 -3.84 18.74
CA VAL A 686 25.07 -4.41 18.43
C VAL A 686 25.19 -5.43 17.31
N ASP A 687 25.96 -5.14 16.26
CA ASP A 687 26.20 -6.05 15.14
C ASP A 687 26.88 -7.34 15.64
N CYS A 688 27.89 -7.26 16.51
CA CYS A 688 28.52 -8.43 17.12
C CYS A 688 27.57 -9.24 18.01
N CYS A 689 26.70 -8.58 18.78
CA CYS A 689 25.73 -9.26 19.63
C CYS A 689 24.61 -9.93 18.84
N THR A 690 24.29 -9.39 17.66
CA THR A 690 23.17 -9.85 16.83
C THR A 690 23.64 -10.56 15.55
N ASP A 691 24.93 -10.87 15.42
CA ASP A 691 25.44 -11.60 14.26
C ASP A 691 24.85 -13.02 14.23
N SER A 692 24.15 -13.32 13.14
CA SER A 692 23.56 -14.64 12.87
C SER A 692 24.46 -15.52 11.99
N ASP A 693 25.45 -14.91 11.33
CA ASP A 693 26.46 -15.61 10.55
C ASP A 693 27.80 -15.62 11.35
N GLY A 694 28.92 -15.98 10.70
CA GLY A 694 30.22 -16.00 11.36
C GLY A 694 30.38 -17.13 12.38
N CYS A 695 30.88 -16.82 13.58
CA CYS A 695 31.31 -17.82 14.56
C CYS A 695 30.18 -18.77 15.01
N ALA A 696 28.93 -18.33 15.02
CA ALA A 696 27.81 -19.19 15.38
C ALA A 696 27.65 -20.36 14.40
N VAL A 697 27.84 -20.08 13.10
CA VAL A 697 27.80 -21.07 12.01
C VAL A 697 28.97 -22.03 12.10
N ASP A 698 30.19 -21.52 12.31
CA ASP A 698 31.41 -22.34 12.39
C ASP A 698 31.34 -23.33 13.57
N ARG A 699 30.89 -22.83 14.73
CA ARG A 699 30.64 -23.65 15.91
C ARG A 699 29.59 -24.71 15.61
N ALA A 700 28.43 -24.32 15.07
CA ALA A 700 27.37 -25.28 14.77
C ALA A 700 27.83 -26.38 13.80
N SER A 701 28.61 -26.02 12.76
CA SER A 701 29.19 -26.98 11.82
C SER A 701 30.12 -27.97 12.52
N ALA A 702 31.11 -27.47 13.27
CA ALA A 702 32.07 -28.32 13.97
C ALA A 702 31.39 -29.26 14.98
N TRP A 703 30.40 -28.75 15.74
CA TRP A 703 29.65 -29.57 16.67
C TRP A 703 28.78 -30.62 15.98
N CYS A 704 28.18 -30.30 14.82
CA CYS A 704 27.43 -31.27 14.02
C CYS A 704 28.34 -32.39 13.49
N GLU A 705 29.53 -32.05 13.00
CA GLU A 705 30.54 -33.02 12.57
C GLU A 705 30.95 -33.96 13.71
N MET A 706 31.14 -33.44 14.92
CA MET A 706 31.50 -34.25 16.10
C MET A 706 30.42 -35.27 16.50
N ILE A 707 29.15 -35.03 16.19
CA ILE A 707 28.03 -35.91 16.53
C ILE A 707 27.50 -36.71 15.33
N ASP A 708 28.24 -36.74 14.21
CA ASP A 708 27.83 -37.35 12.94
C ASP A 708 26.44 -36.86 12.46
N THR A 709 26.21 -35.56 12.55
CA THR A 709 24.99 -34.90 12.04
C THR A 709 25.36 -34.03 10.85
N ILE A 710 24.55 -34.09 9.80
CA ILE A 710 24.82 -33.32 8.58
C ILE A 710 24.31 -31.89 8.76
N TYR A 711 25.18 -30.90 8.54
CA TYR A 711 24.86 -29.49 8.70
C TYR A 711 24.80 -28.78 7.35
N TYR A 712 23.69 -28.07 7.10
CA TYR A 712 23.51 -27.20 5.94
C TYR A 712 23.29 -25.76 6.40
N ARG A 713 24.15 -24.84 5.95
CA ARG A 713 23.93 -23.40 6.08
C ARG A 713 23.58 -22.79 4.72
N LEU A 714 22.40 -22.18 4.61
CA LEU A 714 21.99 -21.42 3.43
C LEU A 714 21.74 -19.96 3.81
N SER A 715 22.55 -19.05 3.26
CA SER A 715 22.43 -17.60 3.49
C SER A 715 23.06 -16.89 2.29
N PRO A 716 22.28 -16.19 1.45
CA PRO A 716 22.78 -15.54 0.24
C PRO A 716 23.66 -14.33 0.57
N GLN A 717 24.61 -14.02 -0.31
CA GLN A 717 25.35 -12.76 -0.24
C GLN A 717 24.52 -11.65 -0.87
N LEU A 718 24.29 -10.57 -0.13
CA LEU A 718 23.56 -9.41 -0.61
C LEU A 718 24.52 -8.36 -1.17
N SER A 719 24.08 -7.61 -2.18
CA SER A 719 24.87 -6.52 -2.78
C SER A 719 24.92 -5.27 -1.92
N GLN A 720 23.94 -5.07 -1.05
CA GLN A 720 23.82 -3.90 -0.18
C GLN A 720 23.32 -4.28 1.23
N GLU A 721 23.55 -3.38 2.19
CA GLU A 721 23.01 -3.51 3.54
C GLU A 721 21.50 -3.20 3.52
N VAL A 722 20.66 -4.21 3.74
CA VAL A 722 19.20 -4.06 3.89
C VAL A 722 18.85 -3.91 5.36
N MET A 723 18.15 -2.82 5.70
CA MET A 723 17.75 -2.52 7.08
C MET A 723 16.63 -3.45 7.58
N LEU A 724 16.51 -3.60 8.89
CA LEU A 724 15.52 -4.50 9.52
C LEU A 724 14.05 -4.08 9.30
N ASP A 725 13.81 -2.79 9.04
CA ASP A 725 12.52 -2.15 8.79
C ASP A 725 12.42 -1.56 7.38
N GLU A 726 13.16 -2.12 6.41
CA GLU A 726 13.07 -1.69 5.02
C GLU A 726 11.63 -1.80 4.49
N VAL A 727 11.17 -0.75 3.83
CA VAL A 727 9.80 -0.63 3.28
C VAL A 727 9.79 -0.48 1.77
N SER A 728 10.92 -0.21 1.11
CA SER A 728 10.99 -0.09 -0.34
C SER A 728 10.77 -1.43 -1.03
N ASP A 729 9.71 -1.52 -1.84
CA ASP A 729 9.41 -2.73 -2.63
C ASP A 729 10.54 -3.05 -3.60
N ALA A 730 11.17 -2.04 -4.21
CA ALA A 730 12.28 -2.22 -5.13
C ALA A 730 13.49 -2.89 -4.45
N VAL A 731 13.88 -2.40 -3.25
CA VAL A 731 15.01 -2.95 -2.49
C VAL A 731 14.73 -4.38 -2.05
N LEU A 732 13.52 -4.65 -1.56
CA LEU A 732 13.13 -6.00 -1.12
C LEU A 732 13.03 -6.98 -2.30
N VAL A 733 12.54 -6.54 -3.46
CA VAL A 733 12.52 -7.33 -4.69
C VAL A 733 13.94 -7.63 -5.17
N ASP A 734 14.86 -6.66 -5.12
CA ASP A 734 16.25 -6.89 -5.48
C ASP A 734 16.94 -7.88 -4.54
N MET A 735 16.70 -7.77 -3.23
CA MET A 735 17.17 -8.75 -2.25
C MET A 735 16.63 -10.17 -2.52
N LEU A 736 15.36 -10.28 -2.88
CA LEU A 736 14.75 -11.57 -3.25
C LEU A 736 15.27 -12.09 -4.60
N TRP A 737 15.55 -11.20 -5.53
CA TRP A 737 16.18 -11.52 -6.80
C TRP A 737 17.58 -12.11 -6.59
N GLU A 738 18.42 -11.47 -5.75
CA GLU A 738 19.75 -11.99 -5.38
C GLU A 738 19.64 -13.36 -4.69
N THR A 739 18.63 -13.54 -3.85
CA THR A 739 18.34 -14.84 -3.23
C THR A 739 18.00 -15.90 -4.28
N GLN A 740 17.23 -15.54 -5.32
CA GLN A 740 16.91 -16.43 -6.44
C GLN A 740 18.17 -16.82 -7.24
N MET A 741 19.10 -15.87 -7.44
CA MET A 741 20.37 -16.16 -8.11
C MET A 741 21.24 -17.11 -7.28
N TYR A 742 21.34 -16.88 -5.98
CA TYR A 742 22.02 -17.77 -5.05
C TYR A 742 21.43 -19.19 -5.08
N LEU A 743 20.10 -19.31 -5.11
CA LEU A 743 19.42 -20.60 -5.20
C LEU A 743 19.73 -21.33 -6.50
N TYR A 744 19.81 -20.62 -7.63
CA TYR A 744 20.20 -21.20 -8.90
C TYR A 744 21.63 -21.73 -8.87
N GLU A 745 22.58 -20.98 -8.31
CA GLU A 745 23.97 -21.41 -8.11
C GLU A 745 24.08 -22.63 -7.18
N LYS A 746 23.19 -22.73 -6.19
CA LYS A 746 23.16 -23.81 -5.18
C LYS A 746 22.15 -24.91 -5.47
N ARG A 747 21.60 -24.98 -6.68
CA ARG A 747 20.54 -25.94 -7.05
C ARG A 747 20.89 -27.40 -6.74
N GLU A 748 22.13 -27.82 -6.99
CA GLU A 748 22.58 -29.20 -6.75
C GLU A 748 22.63 -29.51 -5.25
N ASN A 749 23.07 -28.54 -4.45
CA ASN A 749 23.08 -28.65 -2.99
C ASN A 749 21.64 -28.73 -2.45
N LEU A 750 20.72 -27.95 -3.02
CA LEU A 750 19.32 -27.95 -2.62
C LEU A 750 18.62 -29.27 -2.98
N GLN A 751 18.88 -29.82 -4.17
CA GLN A 751 18.39 -31.13 -4.59
C GLN A 751 18.91 -32.27 -3.71
N SER A 752 20.20 -32.22 -3.38
CA SER A 752 20.82 -33.17 -2.44
C SER A 752 20.18 -33.09 -1.06
N LEU A 753 19.97 -31.88 -0.54
CA LEU A 753 19.30 -31.65 0.73
C LEU A 753 17.84 -32.16 0.71
N ALA A 754 17.07 -31.83 -0.32
CA ALA A 754 15.68 -32.26 -0.46
C ALA A 754 15.57 -33.79 -0.44
N LYS A 755 16.42 -34.48 -1.22
CA LYS A 755 16.48 -35.95 -1.22
C LYS A 755 16.80 -36.51 0.17
N LEU A 756 17.78 -35.93 0.86
CA LEU A 756 18.21 -36.36 2.18
C LEU A 756 17.14 -36.14 3.27
N LEU A 757 16.29 -35.13 3.12
CA LEU A 757 15.14 -34.90 4.00
C LEU A 757 13.97 -35.89 3.74
N LEU A 758 13.89 -36.46 2.54
CA LEU A 758 12.88 -37.45 2.16
C LEU A 758 13.29 -38.88 2.52
N ASP A 759 14.57 -39.22 2.32
CA ASP A 759 15.12 -40.58 2.49
C ASP A 759 15.24 -41.03 3.97
N ASN A 760 15.37 -40.08 4.91
CA ASN A 760 15.61 -40.34 6.34
C ASN A 760 14.36 -40.26 7.23
#